data_AF-A0A5J9VBG4-F1
#
_entry.id   AF-A0A5J9VBG4-F1
#
_cell.length_a   1.000
_cell.length_b   1.000
_cell.length_c   1.000
_cell.angle_alpha   90.00
_cell.angle_beta   90.00
_cell.angle_gamma   90.00
#
_symmetry.space_group_name_H-M   'P 1'
#
loop_
_entity.id
_entity.type
_entity.pdbx_description
1 polymer ?
#
loop_
_entity_poly.entity_id
_entity_poly.type
_entity_poly.pdbx_seq_one_letter_code
_entity_poly.pdbx_strand_id
1 'polypeptide(L)'
;MDVVGVLASATQLVSAMVSAVGALEQAASDFSEAPRRLQVLEDFVSDLDALTQQSRQRHAHKMHGPQLERQFQSLGRLLDQLHANIAKARQVLKKGKGKGFARVVRSSVVGDPLMKCIKLIRDDLNWWLELQELTQSVGDVIAATAKSTPSLVRIKSERGYPVSKKCSYVREVLEKDGGHRVVLIVGLSGIGKSCLARQIASDPSGTFVDGAIEISFGRWCSRAACNGSRSEYHKRLVRKICKFLVQIGSMTVNEEMGKDLDDVCCLLQTALVGRTMLILLDDVWEQDIVDRFTKLYDNDCRYLVTTRDEAIYEIAEAEKVEITKDDINEISKEILLYHSLLSVGELPPVAEVLLDRCGHHPLTVAVMGKALRKETRVEKWEKAISNLSAYATCAPGPVSYVNEKDVETTLTVFGSFEFSLEAMPENSKTFFRVLAAISWEEPVPEACLESIWSALVQDSLFSLVVSKLVEGSLIIKLEDQQLYHMHDMVSLYLDNKTNDAVRTLLSESFSDYAALVAPWLFVFGKDCVKGPAEHKMRSFFSLLQFAEIETLLRSTAQALVACRSISDFEASRLGFSKILGPRIAEIISVGSSALIFEVTKAVTVIFFQADYINLAQSLETAGSVDRLIDLLGVCEDASTLANLSSVLAKISEHVDDAIADEILSRIPMDQIADLLSPENEHWHEIVFTTLVSLTKVGKLKAVETMIESGIDKKLLVLLGTGSEISQHHAIIMLKTFCELGAPLQGCMGPAVLIHLPWHARLSLERFVLFDQNVPPSPKPQQSFEVFLHKILQKDHKDIIEAIQGLLLFAERANDSRVQDLLFGSNLFDRLAFLLQRREVESNQVRSQSAFLVMKLACTGGEPYVRRFLELNIVHELIDMMQCNIDELQDSAYYALHQIVFAKGGSLVLQRFLQLGTIEKLVNLLDRKSLKTKDLAMQLLVDIAVVGTKPCIERMLSSQVIEKLVALEKTGDSFSGAVSRYIQGLNMCKNVQSAERAVMKQHILRKVRSAVRGHELEASLVASVEACIAESSKGASSSRKKK
;
A
#
# COMPACT_ATOMS: atom_id res chain seq x y z
N MET A 1 28.49 -8.37 6.84
CA MET A 1 28.71 -6.96 7.18
C MET A 1 27.43 -6.40 7.76
N ASP A 2 27.44 -6.09 9.05
CA ASP A 2 26.37 -5.39 9.76
C ASP A 2 26.10 -4.01 9.12
N VAL A 3 24.92 -3.40 9.34
CA VAL A 3 24.56 -2.02 8.91
C VAL A 3 25.69 -1.04 9.26
N VAL A 4 26.27 -1.26 10.44
CA VAL A 4 27.43 -0.55 10.98
C VAL A 4 28.67 -0.66 10.08
N GLY A 5 28.93 -1.85 9.55
CA GLY A 5 30.03 -2.11 8.63
C GLY A 5 29.83 -1.43 7.28
N VAL A 6 28.60 -1.43 6.75
CA VAL A 6 28.28 -0.73 5.49
C VAL A 6 28.45 0.77 5.65
N LEU A 7 27.93 1.36 6.73
CA LEU A 7 28.08 2.78 6.98
C LEU A 7 29.55 3.15 7.19
N ALA A 8 30.33 2.32 7.89
CA ALA A 8 31.77 2.52 8.03
C ALA A 8 32.51 2.45 6.68
N SER A 9 32.17 1.49 5.80
CA SER A 9 32.73 1.39 4.44
C SER A 9 32.32 2.59 3.57
N ALA A 10 31.07 3.05 3.66
CA ALA A 10 30.60 4.26 3.00
C ALA A 10 31.37 5.49 3.50
N THR A 11 31.62 5.61 4.81
CA THR A 11 32.44 6.68 5.39
C THR A 11 33.88 6.64 4.88
N GLN A 12 34.49 5.46 4.78
CA GLN A 12 35.83 5.30 4.21
C GLN A 12 35.88 5.71 2.74
N LEU A 13 34.89 5.29 1.94
CA LEU A 13 34.79 5.61 0.52
C LEU A 13 34.58 7.13 0.32
N VAL A 14 33.68 7.75 1.09
CA VAL A 14 33.47 9.20 1.06
C VAL A 14 34.74 9.96 1.49
N SER A 15 35.50 9.47 2.47
CA SER A 15 36.80 10.05 2.85
C SER A 15 37.84 9.97 1.71
N ALA A 16 37.89 8.84 0.99
CA ALA A 16 38.73 8.69 -0.20
C ALA A 16 38.29 9.65 -1.32
N MET A 17 36.98 9.88 -1.49
CA MET A 17 36.44 10.85 -2.44
C MET A 17 36.85 12.28 -2.11
N VAL A 18 36.87 12.67 -0.83
CA VAL A 18 37.36 14.01 -0.42
C VAL A 18 38.81 14.21 -0.88
N SER A 19 39.64 13.18 -0.77
CA SER A 19 41.02 13.20 -1.26
C SER A 19 41.09 13.29 -2.80
N ALA A 20 40.24 12.55 -3.51
CA ALA A 20 40.13 12.61 -4.97
C ALA A 20 39.68 14.00 -5.47
N VAL A 21 38.76 14.65 -4.75
CA VAL A 21 38.34 16.04 -4.99
C VAL A 21 39.50 17.02 -4.75
N GLY A 22 40.34 16.78 -3.75
CA GLY A 22 41.63 17.46 -3.57
C GLY A 22 42.52 17.43 -4.81
N ALA A 23 42.72 16.24 -5.38
CA ALA A 23 43.50 16.07 -6.60
C ALA A 23 42.85 16.76 -7.81
N LEU A 24 41.52 16.74 -7.91
CA LEU A 24 40.78 17.41 -8.98
C LEU A 24 40.90 18.94 -8.89
N GLU A 25 40.92 19.52 -7.70
CA GLU A 25 41.14 20.97 -7.53
C GLU A 25 42.54 21.40 -8.00
N GLN A 26 43.57 20.62 -7.66
CA GLN A 26 44.94 20.91 -8.07
C GLN A 26 45.11 20.81 -9.59
N ALA A 27 44.39 19.87 -10.23
CA ALA A 27 44.40 19.67 -11.67
C ALA A 27 43.43 20.58 -12.45
N ALA A 28 42.62 21.42 -11.78
CA ALA A 28 41.54 22.16 -12.43
C ALA A 28 42.01 23.19 -13.48
N SER A 29 43.26 23.66 -13.37
CA SER A 29 43.90 24.54 -14.35
C SER A 29 44.47 23.80 -15.58
N ASP A 30 44.63 22.48 -15.49
CA ASP A 30 45.14 21.61 -16.56
C ASP A 30 43.99 20.87 -17.25
N PHE A 31 43.66 21.33 -18.47
CA PHE A 31 42.57 20.78 -19.28
C PHE A 31 42.86 19.39 -19.86
N SER A 32 44.07 18.87 -19.73
CA SER A 32 44.42 17.49 -20.10
C SER A 32 44.23 16.50 -18.94
N GLU A 33 44.46 16.95 -17.70
CA GLU A 33 44.43 16.11 -16.49
C GLU A 33 43.09 16.17 -15.73
N ALA A 34 42.42 17.33 -15.71
CA ALA A 34 41.12 17.48 -15.02
C ALA A 34 40.03 16.48 -15.47
N PRO A 35 39.88 16.12 -16.75
CA PRO A 35 38.91 15.11 -17.18
C PRO A 35 39.20 13.71 -16.62
N ARG A 36 40.48 13.34 -16.46
CA ARG A 36 40.88 12.04 -15.90
C ARG A 36 40.59 11.98 -14.40
N ARG A 37 40.87 13.06 -13.68
CA ARG A 37 40.57 13.17 -12.24
C ARG A 37 39.07 13.21 -11.94
N LEU A 38 38.28 13.81 -12.84
CA LEU A 38 36.83 13.77 -12.75
C LEU A 38 36.27 12.36 -13.01
N GLN A 39 36.88 11.59 -13.92
CA GLN A 39 36.50 10.19 -14.15
C GLN A 39 36.73 9.32 -12.91
N VAL A 40 37.89 9.46 -12.25
CA VAL A 40 38.16 8.73 -10.99
C VAL A 40 37.12 9.03 -9.91
N LEU A 41 36.65 10.28 -9.82
CA LEU A 41 35.59 10.64 -8.89
C LEU A 41 34.22 10.03 -9.28
N GLU A 42 33.93 9.92 -10.57
CA GLU A 42 32.71 9.24 -11.06
C GLU A 42 32.72 7.74 -10.75
N ASP A 43 33.89 7.11 -10.87
CA ASP A 43 34.06 5.70 -10.53
C ASP A 43 33.78 5.50 -9.02
N PHE A 44 34.30 6.36 -8.14
CA PHE A 44 33.98 6.31 -6.71
C PHE A 44 32.50 6.58 -6.38
N VAL A 45 31.83 7.50 -7.10
CA VAL A 45 30.38 7.72 -6.91
C VAL A 45 29.59 6.48 -7.32
N SER A 46 30.01 5.82 -8.40
CA SER A 46 29.39 4.58 -8.88
C SER A 46 29.57 3.44 -7.86
N ASP A 47 30.76 3.33 -7.26
CA ASP A 47 31.02 2.36 -6.18
C ASP A 47 30.18 2.63 -4.93
N LEU A 48 30.00 3.91 -4.57
CA LEU A 48 29.15 4.32 -3.44
C LEU A 48 27.66 4.05 -3.71
N ASP A 49 27.18 4.27 -4.92
CA ASP A 49 25.80 3.97 -5.33
C ASP A 49 25.54 2.47 -5.28
N ALA A 50 26.46 1.66 -5.84
CA ALA A 50 26.38 0.21 -5.76
C ALA A 50 26.32 -0.30 -4.31
N LEU A 51 27.19 0.22 -3.43
CA LEU A 51 27.22 -0.13 -2.00
C LEU A 51 25.93 0.29 -1.28
N THR A 52 25.37 1.46 -1.62
CA THR A 52 24.12 1.98 -1.07
C THR A 52 22.92 1.11 -1.45
N GLN A 53 22.80 0.79 -2.74
CA GLN A 53 21.70 -0.03 -3.26
C GLN A 53 21.75 -1.45 -2.71
N GLN A 54 22.94 -2.07 -2.70
CA GLN A 54 23.15 -3.40 -2.14
C GLN A 54 22.72 -3.46 -0.66
N SER A 55 23.08 -2.44 0.12
CA SER A 55 22.74 -2.41 1.55
C SER A 55 21.26 -2.07 1.82
N ARG A 56 20.65 -1.21 0.99
CA ARG A 56 19.20 -0.94 1.09
C ARG A 56 18.37 -2.20 0.82
N GLN A 57 18.78 -3.00 -0.17
CA GLN A 57 18.16 -4.30 -0.45
C GLN A 57 18.38 -5.30 0.68
N ARG A 58 19.59 -5.31 1.27
CA ARG A 58 19.95 -6.13 2.43
C ARG A 58 19.09 -5.84 3.67
N HIS A 59 18.64 -4.60 3.86
CA HIS A 59 17.88 -4.22 5.05
C HIS A 59 16.42 -3.82 4.79
N ALA A 60 15.85 -4.14 3.63
CA ALA A 60 14.50 -3.73 3.21
C ALA A 60 13.38 -4.08 4.22
N HIS A 61 13.38 -5.32 4.73
CA HIS A 61 12.49 -5.79 5.81
C HIS A 61 12.61 -5.09 7.18
N LYS A 62 13.62 -4.22 7.36
CA LYS A 62 13.85 -3.38 8.55
C LYS A 62 13.59 -1.89 8.30
N MET A 63 13.16 -1.53 7.08
CA MET A 63 12.96 -0.14 6.67
C MET A 63 11.71 0.52 7.28
N HIS A 64 10.85 -0.25 7.96
CA HIS A 64 9.85 0.29 8.88
C HIS A 64 10.49 0.97 10.10
N GLY A 65 11.72 0.58 10.45
CA GLY A 65 12.53 1.23 11.46
C GLY A 65 12.88 2.64 11.00
N PRO A 66 12.31 3.70 11.59
CA PRO A 66 12.43 5.04 11.06
C PRO A 66 13.90 5.50 11.03
N GLN A 67 14.71 5.07 11.99
CA GLN A 67 16.13 5.43 12.08
C GLN A 67 16.99 4.85 10.95
N LEU A 68 16.73 3.61 10.52
CA LEU A 68 17.47 2.95 9.44
C LEU A 68 17.10 3.56 8.07
N GLU A 69 15.80 3.78 7.84
CA GLU A 69 15.30 4.47 6.66
C GLU A 69 15.87 5.91 6.57
N ARG A 70 16.07 6.59 7.72
CA ARG A 70 16.75 7.90 7.79
C ARG A 70 18.16 7.87 7.21
N GLN A 71 18.94 6.85 7.51
CA GLN A 71 20.34 6.74 7.11
C GLN A 71 20.50 6.43 5.62
N PHE A 72 19.70 5.49 5.08
CA PHE A 72 19.71 5.21 3.64
C PHE A 72 19.26 6.39 2.79
N GLN A 73 18.23 7.13 3.22
CA GLN A 73 17.82 8.33 2.50
C GLN A 73 18.81 9.49 2.66
N SER A 74 19.69 9.49 3.67
CA SER A 74 20.80 10.46 3.76
C SER A 74 21.89 10.12 2.73
N LEU A 75 22.28 8.85 2.64
CA LEU A 75 23.26 8.36 1.67
C LEU A 75 22.76 8.57 0.23
N GLY A 76 21.48 8.31 -0.04
CA GLY A 76 20.86 8.56 -1.36
C GLY A 76 20.85 10.04 -1.78
N ARG A 77 20.68 10.99 -0.85
CA ARG A 77 20.76 12.43 -1.18
C ARG A 77 22.16 12.86 -1.58
N LEU A 78 23.16 12.34 -0.87
CA LEU A 78 24.56 12.63 -1.19
C LEU A 78 24.84 12.18 -2.63
N LEU A 79 24.42 10.97 -3.01
CA LEU A 79 24.56 10.46 -4.37
C LEU A 79 23.87 11.35 -5.41
N ASP A 80 22.62 11.77 -5.16
CA ASP A 80 21.90 12.69 -6.06
C ASP A 80 22.64 14.03 -6.26
N GLN A 81 23.19 14.59 -5.16
CA GLN A 81 23.95 15.85 -5.18
C GLN A 81 25.26 15.69 -5.95
N LEU A 82 26.01 14.62 -5.68
CA LEU A 82 27.28 14.31 -6.35
C LEU A 82 27.08 14.09 -7.85
N HIS A 83 26.11 13.27 -8.25
CA HIS A 83 25.75 13.07 -9.66
C HIS A 83 25.42 14.39 -10.35
N ALA A 84 24.60 15.24 -9.74
CA ALA A 84 24.21 16.53 -10.30
C ALA A 84 25.39 17.50 -10.43
N ASN A 85 26.31 17.53 -9.46
CA ASN A 85 27.45 18.45 -9.46
C ASN A 85 28.59 17.98 -10.38
N ILE A 86 28.81 16.67 -10.47
CA ILE A 86 29.76 16.07 -11.43
C ILE A 86 29.27 16.26 -12.88
N ALA A 87 27.97 16.08 -13.14
CA ALA A 87 27.39 16.36 -14.46
C ALA A 87 27.60 17.82 -14.89
N LYS A 88 27.48 18.78 -13.96
CA LYS A 88 27.79 20.20 -14.20
C LYS A 88 29.28 20.40 -14.49
N ALA A 89 30.17 19.81 -13.69
CA ALA A 89 31.62 19.89 -13.89
C ALA A 89 32.02 19.36 -15.28
N ARG A 90 31.45 18.22 -15.70
CA ARG A 90 31.64 17.62 -17.03
C ARG A 90 31.13 18.51 -18.16
N GLN A 91 29.97 19.15 -18.01
CA GLN A 91 29.46 20.10 -19.01
C GLN A 91 30.35 21.33 -19.17
N VAL A 92 30.93 21.83 -18.08
CA VAL A 92 31.89 22.95 -18.10
C VAL A 92 33.16 22.56 -18.85
N LEU A 93 33.70 21.36 -18.61
CA LEU A 93 34.86 20.83 -19.32
C LEU A 93 34.60 20.61 -20.82
N LYS A 94 33.41 20.14 -21.22
CA LYS A 94 33.03 19.97 -22.64
C LYS A 94 32.91 21.30 -23.40
N LYS A 95 32.37 22.35 -22.75
CA LYS A 95 32.22 23.70 -23.35
C LYS A 95 33.55 24.46 -23.49
N GLY A 96 34.60 24.02 -22.79
CA GLY A 96 35.92 24.68 -22.77
C GLY A 96 36.83 24.42 -23.99
N LYS A 97 36.42 23.61 -24.97
CA LYS A 97 37.25 23.29 -26.15
C LYS A 97 37.28 24.37 -27.25
N GLY A 98 36.58 25.50 -27.10
CA GLY A 98 36.46 26.55 -28.13
C GLY A 98 37.01 27.93 -27.74
N LYS A 99 38.04 28.40 -28.49
CA LYS A 99 38.61 29.76 -28.62
C LYS A 99 39.29 30.38 -27.37
N GLY A 100 40.62 30.47 -27.46
CA GLY A 100 41.56 30.76 -26.36
C GLY A 100 41.77 32.20 -25.88
N PHE A 101 41.08 33.22 -26.40
CA PHE A 101 41.32 34.62 -25.97
C PHE A 101 40.29 35.19 -24.99
N ALA A 102 39.06 34.65 -24.95
CA ALA A 102 38.03 35.10 -24.01
C ALA A 102 38.16 34.48 -22.59
N ARG A 103 39.21 33.69 -22.35
CA ARG A 103 39.34 32.81 -21.18
C ARG A 103 40.04 33.49 -20.00
N VAL A 104 41.11 34.23 -20.27
CA VAL A 104 41.94 34.88 -19.25
C VAL A 104 41.22 36.06 -18.58
N VAL A 105 40.26 36.68 -19.27
CA VAL A 105 39.47 37.81 -18.72
C VAL A 105 38.29 37.32 -17.87
N ARG A 106 37.81 36.09 -18.07
CA ARG A 106 36.64 35.55 -17.34
C ARG A 106 36.99 34.95 -15.97
N SER A 107 38.24 34.51 -15.77
CA SER A 107 38.70 33.93 -14.50
C SER A 107 38.80 34.95 -13.36
N SER A 108 38.95 36.24 -13.66
CA SER A 108 39.27 37.26 -12.65
C SER A 108 38.04 37.97 -12.05
N VAL A 109 36.85 37.84 -12.66
CA VAL A 109 35.65 38.60 -12.23
C VAL A 109 34.46 37.69 -11.85
N VAL A 110 34.41 36.46 -12.35
CA VAL A 110 33.37 35.49 -12.01
C VAL A 110 34.06 34.15 -11.82
N GLY A 111 34.49 33.84 -10.59
CA GLY A 111 35.35 32.69 -10.27
C GLY A 111 35.05 31.41 -11.07
N ASP A 112 36.12 30.69 -11.45
CA ASP A 112 36.13 29.59 -12.40
C ASP A 112 34.91 28.65 -12.21
N PRO A 113 34.01 28.55 -13.21
CA PRO A 113 32.82 27.71 -13.13
C PRO A 113 33.12 26.26 -12.76
N LEU A 114 34.30 25.74 -13.12
CA LEU A 114 34.74 24.40 -12.73
C LEU A 114 35.06 24.36 -11.23
N MET A 115 35.83 25.34 -10.74
CA MET A 115 36.19 25.45 -9.33
C MET A 115 34.98 25.62 -8.41
N LYS A 116 33.93 26.30 -8.89
CA LYS A 116 32.64 26.37 -8.17
C LYS A 116 31.97 25.00 -8.05
N CYS A 117 32.03 24.18 -9.09
CA CYS A 117 31.47 22.82 -9.03
C CYS A 117 32.30 21.92 -8.11
N ILE A 118 33.62 22.02 -8.17
CA ILE A 118 34.51 21.21 -7.32
C ILE A 118 34.34 21.57 -5.84
N LYS A 119 34.19 22.86 -5.51
CA LYS A 119 33.86 23.30 -4.15
C LYS A 119 32.53 22.72 -3.66
N LEU A 120 31.48 22.77 -4.49
CA LEU A 120 30.19 22.18 -4.12
C LEU A 120 30.29 20.67 -3.84
N ILE A 121 31.05 19.94 -4.66
CA ILE A 121 31.30 18.50 -4.44
C ILE A 121 32.03 18.28 -3.11
N ARG A 122 33.08 19.06 -2.82
CA ARG A 122 33.82 18.98 -1.55
C ARG A 122 32.92 19.27 -0.36
N ASP A 123 32.13 20.33 -0.44
CA ASP A 123 31.25 20.78 0.63
C ASP A 123 30.18 19.71 0.92
N ASP A 124 29.61 19.07 -0.12
CA ASP A 124 28.64 17.99 0.02
C ASP A 124 29.26 16.75 0.72
N LEU A 125 30.49 16.35 0.34
CA LEU A 125 31.19 15.20 0.95
C LEU A 125 31.58 15.48 2.41
N ASN A 126 32.17 16.64 2.69
CA ASN A 126 32.61 17.02 4.04
C ASN A 126 31.42 17.19 4.98
N TRP A 127 30.35 17.84 4.52
CA TRP A 127 29.12 17.98 5.28
C TRP A 127 28.54 16.62 5.68
N TRP A 128 28.58 15.64 4.77
CA TRP A 128 28.11 14.30 5.06
C TRP A 128 29.01 13.56 6.08
N LEU A 129 30.34 13.71 5.99
CA LEU A 129 31.29 13.15 6.97
C LEU A 129 31.13 13.76 8.37
N GLU A 130 30.98 15.09 8.45
CA GLU A 130 30.72 15.80 9.72
C GLU A 130 29.41 15.32 10.38
N LEU A 131 28.40 14.98 9.57
CA LEU A 131 27.13 14.43 10.04
C LEU A 131 27.29 13.04 10.70
N GLN A 132 28.32 12.27 10.31
CA GLN A 132 28.62 10.95 10.89
C GLN A 132 29.51 11.06 12.15
N GLU A 133 30.50 11.97 12.16
CA GLU A 133 31.39 12.18 13.32
C GLU A 133 30.65 12.75 14.55
N LEU A 134 29.60 13.55 14.35
CA LEU A 134 28.73 14.09 15.41
C LEU A 134 27.90 13.01 16.14
N THR A 135 28.00 11.75 15.73
CA THR A 135 27.22 10.62 16.24
C THR A 135 28.12 9.46 16.70
N GLN A 136 29.15 9.73 17.51
CA GLN A 136 30.00 8.67 18.06
C GLN A 136 29.20 7.66 18.93
N SER A 137 29.51 6.38 18.71
CA SER A 137 28.78 5.13 19.09
C SER A 137 27.57 4.74 18.24
N VAL A 138 27.44 5.30 17.03
CA VAL A 138 26.40 4.87 16.07
C VAL A 138 26.45 3.38 15.75
N GLY A 139 27.62 2.74 15.74
CA GLY A 139 27.71 1.29 15.58
C GLY A 139 26.94 0.53 16.67
N ASP A 140 27.21 0.87 17.93
CA ASP A 140 26.63 0.20 19.09
C ASP A 140 25.15 0.58 19.28
N VAL A 141 24.78 1.84 19.00
CA VAL A 141 23.41 2.33 19.09
C VAL A 141 22.54 1.79 17.94
N ILE A 142 23.06 1.66 16.72
CA ILE A 142 22.34 1.00 15.61
C ILE A 142 22.18 -0.48 15.90
N ALA A 143 23.22 -1.17 16.38
CA ALA A 143 23.12 -2.58 16.74
C ALA A 143 22.10 -2.79 17.88
N ALA A 144 22.05 -1.88 18.86
CA ALA A 144 21.06 -1.89 19.94
C ALA A 144 19.63 -1.56 19.46
N THR A 145 19.47 -0.60 18.55
CA THR A 145 18.16 -0.23 17.97
C THR A 145 17.64 -1.26 16.97
N ALA A 146 18.52 -1.88 16.18
CA ALA A 146 18.17 -3.00 15.30
C ALA A 146 17.82 -4.26 16.10
N LYS A 147 18.46 -4.48 17.26
CA LYS A 147 18.06 -5.50 18.24
C LYS A 147 16.72 -5.21 18.90
N SER A 148 16.37 -3.93 19.14
CA SER A 148 15.14 -3.55 19.83
C SER A 148 13.94 -3.29 18.90
N THR A 149 14.16 -3.13 17.60
CA THR A 149 13.10 -2.96 16.59
C THR A 149 12.56 -4.34 16.19
N PRO A 150 11.30 -4.68 16.47
CA PRO A 150 10.72 -5.96 16.06
C PRO A 150 10.75 -6.09 14.53
N SER A 151 11.23 -7.21 14.02
CA SER A 151 11.09 -7.56 12.61
C SER A 151 9.61 -7.76 12.25
N LEU A 152 9.19 -7.25 11.10
CA LEU A 152 7.86 -7.49 10.52
C LEU A 152 7.64 -8.96 10.12
N VAL A 153 8.75 -9.69 10.00
CA VAL A 153 8.76 -11.08 9.58
C VAL A 153 8.67 -11.96 10.83
N ARG A 154 7.42 -12.31 11.17
CA ARG A 154 7.08 -13.25 12.23
C ARG A 154 6.20 -14.34 11.68
N ILE A 155 6.53 -15.58 11.99
CA ILE A 155 5.65 -16.72 11.74
C ILE A 155 4.57 -16.70 12.83
N LYS A 156 3.29 -16.77 12.41
CA LYS A 156 2.18 -16.88 13.37
C LYS A 156 2.24 -18.25 14.04
N SER A 157 2.01 -18.31 15.35
CA SER A 157 1.87 -19.59 16.03
C SER A 157 0.59 -20.28 15.55
N GLU A 158 0.72 -21.50 15.02
CA GLU A 158 -0.44 -22.37 14.82
C GLU A 158 -0.81 -23.06 16.14
N ARG A 159 -2.11 -23.30 16.34
CA ARG A 159 -2.57 -24.21 17.40
C ARG A 159 -2.21 -25.64 17.00
N GLY A 160 -1.08 -26.14 17.48
CA GLY A 160 -0.68 -27.53 17.33
C GLY A 160 -0.24 -28.17 18.64
N TYR A 161 0.26 -29.40 18.56
CA TYR A 161 0.69 -30.20 19.72
C TYR A 161 2.20 -30.42 19.66
N PRO A 162 3.00 -29.43 20.07
CA PRO A 162 4.45 -29.54 19.95
C PRO A 162 5.06 -30.41 21.04
N VAL A 163 6.10 -31.16 20.68
CA VAL A 163 6.91 -31.93 21.64
C VAL A 163 7.83 -30.96 22.40
N SER A 164 7.44 -30.59 23.62
CA SER A 164 8.09 -29.55 24.43
C SER A 164 9.59 -29.79 24.63
N LYS A 165 10.01 -31.02 24.93
CA LYS A 165 11.43 -31.40 25.13
C LYS A 165 12.29 -31.15 23.88
N LYS A 166 11.82 -31.56 22.71
CA LYS A 166 12.50 -31.33 21.42
C LYS A 166 12.53 -29.85 21.06
N CYS A 167 11.46 -29.11 21.39
CA CYS A 167 11.40 -27.67 21.19
C CYS A 167 12.51 -26.94 21.96
N SER A 168 12.70 -27.28 23.25
CA SER A 168 13.81 -26.74 24.04
C SER A 168 15.19 -27.10 23.47
N TYR A 169 15.39 -28.35 23.04
CA TYR A 169 16.66 -28.80 22.46
C TYR A 169 17.03 -28.03 21.18
N VAL A 170 16.07 -27.91 20.24
CA VAL A 170 16.33 -27.21 18.97
C VAL A 170 16.64 -25.73 19.21
N ARG A 171 15.95 -25.06 20.15
CA ARG A 171 16.29 -23.69 20.52
C ARG A 171 17.73 -23.57 21.04
N GLU A 172 18.14 -24.47 21.91
CA GLU A 172 19.51 -24.49 22.44
C GLU A 172 20.56 -24.67 21.34
N VAL A 173 20.30 -25.55 20.36
CA VAL A 173 21.18 -25.75 19.19
C VAL A 173 21.27 -24.49 18.33
N LEU A 174 20.14 -23.81 18.08
CA LEU A 174 20.09 -22.60 17.27
C LEU A 174 20.76 -21.39 17.95
N GLU A 175 20.78 -21.36 19.28
CA GLU A 175 21.36 -20.27 20.08
C GLU A 175 22.87 -20.42 20.35
N LYS A 176 23.43 -21.64 20.26
CA LYS A 176 24.86 -21.89 20.52
C LYS A 176 25.76 -21.17 19.49
N ASP A 177 26.70 -20.39 20.01
CA ASP A 177 27.70 -19.69 19.21
C ASP A 177 28.64 -20.73 18.55
N GLY A 178 28.83 -20.66 17.23
CA GLY A 178 29.50 -21.71 16.45
C GLY A 178 28.70 -23.01 16.26
N GLY A 179 27.41 -23.05 16.58
CA GLY A 179 26.53 -24.21 16.35
C GLY A 179 26.30 -24.54 14.86
N HIS A 180 25.52 -25.57 14.57
CA HIS A 180 25.20 -25.98 13.20
C HIS A 180 24.37 -24.92 12.46
N ARG A 181 24.76 -24.58 11.22
CA ARG A 181 24.03 -23.59 10.40
C ARG A 181 22.66 -24.09 9.97
N VAL A 182 22.50 -25.39 9.91
CA VAL A 182 21.28 -26.10 9.52
C VAL A 182 20.86 -27.01 10.65
N VAL A 183 19.58 -26.96 11.02
CA VAL A 183 18.95 -27.96 11.88
C VAL A 183 17.88 -28.68 11.07
N LEU A 184 18.05 -29.98 10.89
CA LEU A 184 17.12 -30.84 10.17
C LEU A 184 16.15 -31.48 11.16
N ILE A 185 14.89 -31.06 11.14
CA ILE A 185 13.80 -31.75 11.85
C ILE A 185 13.26 -32.84 10.94
N VAL A 186 13.40 -34.08 11.39
CA VAL A 186 13.12 -35.28 10.60
C VAL A 186 12.26 -36.25 11.38
N GLY A 187 11.61 -37.17 10.67
CA GLY A 187 10.69 -38.12 11.25
C GLY A 187 9.57 -38.48 10.27
N LEU A 188 8.77 -39.46 10.67
CA LEU A 188 7.72 -40.05 9.84
C LEU A 188 6.73 -38.99 9.34
N SER A 189 6.04 -39.31 8.24
CA SER A 189 5.01 -38.41 7.71
C SER A 189 3.95 -38.06 8.76
N GLY A 190 3.50 -36.79 8.80
CA GLY A 190 2.45 -36.29 9.70
C GLY A 190 2.76 -36.29 11.21
N ILE A 191 3.97 -36.67 11.63
CA ILE A 191 4.37 -36.79 13.04
C ILE A 191 4.44 -35.47 13.83
N GLY A 192 4.27 -34.31 13.15
CA GLY A 192 4.31 -32.99 13.79
C GLY A 192 5.59 -32.16 13.56
N LYS A 193 6.40 -32.49 12.54
CA LYS A 193 7.63 -31.74 12.19
C LYS A 193 7.38 -30.24 11.97
N SER A 194 6.45 -29.91 11.06
CA SER A 194 6.13 -28.52 10.74
C SER A 194 5.53 -27.78 11.93
N CYS A 195 4.72 -28.45 12.75
CA CYS A 195 4.19 -27.90 14.00
C CYS A 195 5.32 -27.51 14.97
N LEU A 196 6.29 -28.40 15.19
CA LEU A 196 7.45 -28.12 16.03
C LEU A 196 8.25 -26.94 15.47
N ALA A 197 8.52 -26.95 14.17
CA ALA A 197 9.33 -25.93 13.51
C ALA A 197 8.68 -24.54 13.55
N ARG A 198 7.39 -24.44 13.24
CA ARG A 198 6.63 -23.18 13.31
C ARG A 198 6.53 -22.66 14.75
N GLN A 199 6.39 -23.54 15.74
CA GLN A 199 6.38 -23.09 17.13
C GLN A 199 7.72 -22.46 17.53
N ILE A 200 8.85 -23.08 17.15
CA ILE A 200 10.19 -22.53 17.40
C ILE A 200 10.36 -21.20 16.67
N ALA A 201 9.96 -21.15 15.40
CA ALA A 201 10.18 -19.98 14.56
C ALA A 201 9.18 -18.83 14.81
N SER A 202 8.06 -19.09 15.48
CA SER A 202 7.10 -18.06 15.91
C SER A 202 7.61 -17.17 17.05
N ASP A 203 8.56 -17.70 17.84
CA ASP A 203 9.22 -17.00 18.94
C ASP A 203 10.75 -17.19 18.84
N PRO A 204 11.38 -16.60 17.81
CA PRO A 204 12.81 -16.76 17.59
C PRO A 204 13.62 -16.04 18.67
N SER A 205 14.78 -16.59 19.01
CA SER A 205 15.71 -16.00 19.99
C SER A 205 16.15 -14.59 19.57
N GLY A 206 16.50 -13.76 20.55
CA GLY A 206 16.97 -12.38 20.31
C GLY A 206 18.29 -12.25 19.52
N THR A 207 18.93 -13.37 19.19
CA THR A 207 20.07 -13.44 18.27
C THR A 207 19.67 -13.24 16.81
N PHE A 208 18.43 -13.60 16.42
CA PHE A 208 17.90 -13.42 15.08
C PHE A 208 17.33 -12.01 14.88
N VAL A 209 18.23 -11.02 14.82
CA VAL A 209 17.85 -9.60 14.75
C VAL A 209 17.03 -9.24 13.52
N ASP A 210 17.07 -10.04 12.45
CA ASP A 210 16.32 -9.83 11.21
C ASP A 210 14.97 -10.60 11.19
N GLY A 211 14.66 -11.38 12.23
CA GLY A 211 13.39 -12.10 12.38
C GLY A 211 13.38 -13.54 11.86
N ALA A 212 12.16 -14.07 11.70
CA ALA A 212 11.94 -15.45 11.27
C ALA A 212 10.88 -15.55 10.18
N ILE A 213 11.17 -16.31 9.13
CA ILE A 213 10.34 -16.44 7.92
C ILE A 213 10.20 -17.90 7.50
N GLU A 214 9.02 -18.26 7.01
CA GLU A 214 8.73 -19.59 6.49
C GLU A 214 8.66 -19.58 4.97
N ILE A 215 9.30 -20.56 4.34
CA ILE A 215 9.12 -20.94 2.95
C ILE A 215 8.66 -22.40 2.93
N SER A 216 7.38 -22.61 2.64
CA SER A 216 6.83 -23.96 2.51
C SER A 216 6.95 -24.42 1.05
N PHE A 217 7.74 -25.46 0.81
CA PHE A 217 7.97 -26.02 -0.53
C PHE A 217 6.90 -27.05 -0.87
N GLY A 218 6.73 -28.05 -0.01
CA GLY A 218 5.78 -29.12 -0.21
C GLY A 218 6.18 -30.06 -1.35
N ARG A 219 5.44 -31.17 -1.50
CA ARG A 219 5.62 -32.13 -2.60
C ARG A 219 5.56 -31.48 -3.99
N TRP A 220 4.74 -30.45 -4.15
CA TRP A 220 4.56 -29.76 -5.44
C TRP A 220 5.87 -29.21 -6.01
N CYS A 221 6.82 -28.82 -5.15
CA CYS A 221 8.14 -28.35 -5.53
C CYS A 221 9.18 -29.48 -5.48
N SER A 222 8.88 -30.63 -6.08
CA SER A 222 9.81 -31.77 -6.25
C SER A 222 9.96 -32.16 -7.72
N ARG A 223 11.09 -32.78 -8.07
CA ARG A 223 11.34 -33.34 -9.41
C ARG A 223 10.34 -34.45 -9.73
N ALA A 224 9.97 -35.25 -8.74
CA ALA A 224 8.96 -36.28 -8.84
C ALA A 224 7.59 -35.72 -9.27
N ALA A 225 7.12 -34.64 -8.63
CA ALA A 225 5.87 -33.98 -9.01
C ALA A 225 5.90 -33.32 -10.39
N CYS A 226 7.11 -33.04 -10.91
CA CYS A 226 7.32 -32.47 -12.23
C CYS A 226 7.55 -33.52 -13.34
N ASN A 227 7.30 -34.81 -13.08
CA ASN A 227 7.62 -35.92 -14.00
C ASN A 227 9.09 -35.90 -14.46
N GLY A 228 10.00 -35.48 -13.59
CA GLY A 228 11.43 -35.32 -13.90
C GLY A 228 11.77 -34.09 -14.76
N SER A 229 10.79 -33.24 -15.13
CA SER A 229 11.04 -32.02 -15.89
C SER A 229 11.82 -31.00 -15.06
N ARG A 230 13.08 -30.78 -15.45
CA ARG A 230 13.95 -29.79 -14.82
C ARG A 230 13.41 -28.36 -14.96
N SER A 231 12.88 -28.01 -16.13
CA SER A 231 12.37 -26.66 -16.40
C SER A 231 11.17 -26.33 -15.52
N GLU A 232 10.24 -27.27 -15.37
CA GLU A 232 9.05 -27.08 -14.53
C GLU A 232 9.43 -27.03 -13.05
N TYR A 233 10.31 -27.92 -12.59
CA TYR A 233 10.85 -27.86 -11.23
C TYR A 233 11.52 -26.51 -10.92
N HIS A 234 12.39 -26.02 -11.81
CA HIS A 234 13.02 -24.72 -11.67
C HIS A 234 12.00 -23.57 -11.60
N LYS A 235 10.98 -23.60 -12.45
CA LYS A 235 9.91 -22.58 -12.46
C LYS A 235 9.15 -22.52 -11.14
N ARG A 236 8.84 -23.68 -10.55
CA ARG A 236 8.16 -23.79 -9.25
C ARG A 236 9.04 -23.29 -8.11
N LEU A 237 10.32 -23.67 -8.13
CA LEU A 237 11.30 -23.22 -7.15
C LEU A 237 11.54 -21.69 -7.23
N VAL A 238 11.68 -21.14 -8.44
CA VAL A 238 11.74 -19.70 -8.69
C VAL A 238 10.56 -18.99 -8.03
N ARG A 239 9.33 -19.50 -8.23
CA ARG A 239 8.12 -18.89 -7.64
C ARG A 239 8.20 -18.83 -6.11
N LYS A 240 8.66 -19.89 -5.45
CA LYS A 240 8.82 -19.94 -3.99
C LYS A 240 9.90 -18.96 -3.50
N ILE A 241 11.05 -18.89 -4.17
CA ILE A 241 12.14 -17.97 -3.80
C ILE A 241 11.75 -16.50 -4.07
N CYS A 242 11.07 -16.23 -5.18
CA CYS A 242 10.53 -14.91 -5.51
C CYS A 242 9.56 -14.42 -4.43
N LYS A 243 8.59 -15.25 -4.01
CA LYS A 243 7.65 -14.93 -2.93
C LYS A 243 8.40 -14.60 -1.63
N PHE A 244 9.43 -15.37 -1.31
CA PHE A 244 10.32 -15.08 -0.18
C PHE A 244 11.01 -13.72 -0.33
N LEU A 245 11.60 -13.42 -1.49
CA LEU A 245 12.28 -12.15 -1.77
C LEU A 245 11.32 -10.95 -1.62
N VAL A 246 10.07 -11.08 -2.05
CA VAL A 246 9.02 -10.06 -1.83
C VAL A 246 8.73 -9.89 -0.34
N GLN A 247 8.54 -10.98 0.40
CA GLN A 247 8.24 -10.95 1.84
C GLN A 247 9.36 -10.27 2.65
N ILE A 248 10.61 -10.40 2.21
CA ILE A 248 11.76 -9.76 2.87
C ILE A 248 12.11 -8.37 2.29
N GLY A 249 11.25 -7.84 1.41
CA GLY A 249 11.33 -6.51 0.81
C GLY A 249 12.43 -6.34 -0.25
N SER A 250 13.05 -7.43 -0.69
CA SER A 250 14.16 -7.40 -1.65
C SER A 250 13.71 -7.44 -3.11
N MET A 251 12.41 -7.58 -3.37
CA MET A 251 11.82 -7.57 -4.70
C MET A 251 10.38 -7.01 -4.66
N THR A 252 9.91 -6.40 -5.74
CA THR A 252 8.50 -6.02 -5.91
C THR A 252 7.70 -7.11 -6.62
N VAL A 253 6.38 -7.19 -6.40
CA VAL A 253 5.52 -8.23 -6.99
C VAL A 253 5.59 -8.23 -8.53
N ASN A 254 5.81 -7.07 -9.14
CA ASN A 254 5.87 -6.92 -10.60
C ASN A 254 7.19 -7.45 -11.20
N GLU A 255 8.24 -7.65 -10.38
CA GLU A 255 9.55 -8.15 -10.79
C GLU A 255 9.66 -9.69 -10.76
N GLU A 256 8.59 -10.40 -10.42
CA GLU A 256 8.52 -11.87 -10.33
C GLU A 256 8.60 -12.56 -11.72
N MET A 257 8.27 -11.84 -12.81
CA MET A 257 8.02 -12.44 -14.11
C MET A 257 9.30 -12.64 -14.96
N GLY A 258 9.55 -13.90 -15.35
CA GLY A 258 10.49 -14.24 -16.43
C GLY A 258 11.96 -14.46 -16.06
N LYS A 259 12.30 -14.46 -14.76
CA LYS A 259 13.67 -14.75 -14.28
C LYS A 259 13.94 -16.26 -14.23
N ASP A 260 15.16 -16.67 -14.51
CA ASP A 260 15.57 -18.07 -14.33
C ASP A 260 15.97 -18.35 -12.88
N LEU A 261 16.27 -19.62 -12.58
CA LEU A 261 16.60 -20.04 -11.22
C LEU A 261 17.94 -19.47 -10.74
N ASP A 262 18.92 -19.32 -11.63
CA ASP A 262 20.25 -18.88 -11.25
C ASP A 262 20.26 -17.36 -10.97
N ASP A 263 19.52 -16.57 -11.76
CA ASP A 263 19.25 -15.16 -11.51
C ASP A 263 18.61 -14.93 -10.15
N VAL A 264 17.57 -15.71 -9.84
CA VAL A 264 16.84 -15.61 -8.57
C VAL A 264 17.70 -16.08 -7.39
N CYS A 265 18.55 -17.09 -7.57
CA CYS A 265 19.55 -17.48 -6.57
C CYS A 265 20.61 -16.38 -6.34
N CYS A 266 21.05 -15.66 -7.38
CA CYS A 266 21.94 -14.49 -7.23
C CYS A 266 21.26 -13.36 -6.45
N LEU A 267 19.98 -13.12 -6.70
CA LEU A 267 19.18 -12.16 -5.91
C LEU A 267 19.03 -12.62 -4.46
N LEU A 268 18.78 -13.91 -4.23
CA LEU A 268 18.72 -14.51 -2.89
C LEU A 268 20.03 -14.36 -2.11
N GLN A 269 21.17 -14.64 -2.74
CA GLN A 269 22.49 -14.39 -2.16
C GLN A 269 22.62 -12.92 -1.76
N THR A 270 22.39 -12.01 -2.71
CA THR A 270 22.49 -10.56 -2.48
C THR A 270 21.58 -10.08 -1.35
N ALA A 271 20.35 -10.60 -1.31
CA ALA A 271 19.36 -10.24 -0.32
C ALA A 271 19.76 -10.69 1.09
N LEU A 272 20.34 -11.89 1.22
CA LEU A 272 20.65 -12.50 2.51
C LEU A 272 22.02 -12.19 3.07
N VAL A 273 22.98 -11.76 2.25
CA VAL A 273 24.31 -11.29 2.69
C VAL A 273 24.14 -10.49 3.98
N GLY A 274 24.78 -10.91 5.08
CA GLY A 274 24.80 -10.39 6.48
C GLY A 274 23.49 -9.90 7.05
N ARG A 275 22.44 -10.64 6.72
CA ARG A 275 21.30 -10.79 7.60
C ARG A 275 21.58 -11.91 8.61
N THR A 276 20.89 -11.83 9.74
CA THR A 276 20.87 -12.81 10.82
C THR A 276 19.40 -13.19 11.06
N MET A 277 18.89 -14.09 10.21
CA MET A 277 17.49 -14.55 10.22
C MET A 277 17.40 -16.03 10.60
N LEU A 278 16.27 -16.43 11.16
CA LEU A 278 15.85 -17.83 11.19
C LEU A 278 14.97 -18.11 9.98
N ILE A 279 15.45 -18.91 9.04
CA ILE A 279 14.72 -19.26 7.82
C ILE A 279 14.20 -20.69 7.98
N LEU A 280 12.88 -20.84 8.08
CA LEU A 280 12.20 -22.12 8.10
C LEU A 280 11.94 -22.57 6.65
N LEU A 281 12.62 -23.63 6.22
CA LEU A 281 12.36 -24.33 4.96
C LEU A 281 11.46 -25.53 5.28
N ASP A 282 10.15 -25.38 5.06
CA ASP A 282 9.15 -26.38 5.46
C ASP A 282 8.82 -27.35 4.31
N ASP A 283 8.70 -28.64 4.65
CA ASP A 283 8.45 -29.80 3.79
C ASP A 283 9.35 -29.81 2.55
N VAL A 284 10.66 -29.95 2.77
CA VAL A 284 11.67 -29.99 1.70
C VAL A 284 11.82 -31.41 1.15
N TRP A 285 11.67 -31.53 -0.17
CA TRP A 285 11.72 -32.81 -0.91
C TRP A 285 12.99 -33.00 -1.76
N GLU A 286 13.82 -31.97 -1.92
CA GLU A 286 15.01 -32.05 -2.77
C GLU A 286 16.21 -31.46 -2.04
N GLN A 287 17.31 -32.21 -1.98
CA GLN A 287 18.55 -31.76 -1.34
C GLN A 287 19.08 -30.46 -1.97
N ASP A 288 18.88 -30.27 -3.28
CA ASP A 288 19.38 -29.09 -3.97
C ASP A 288 18.75 -27.77 -3.48
N ILE A 289 17.57 -27.83 -2.85
CA ILE A 289 16.98 -26.67 -2.16
C ILE A 289 17.85 -26.33 -0.96
N VAL A 290 18.12 -27.30 -0.08
CA VAL A 290 18.94 -27.07 1.13
C VAL A 290 20.34 -26.60 0.74
N ASP A 291 20.97 -27.23 -0.24
CA ASP A 291 22.27 -26.83 -0.79
C ASP A 291 22.29 -25.38 -1.26
N ARG A 292 21.26 -24.92 -1.95
CA ARG A 292 21.19 -23.54 -2.48
C ARG A 292 21.13 -22.51 -1.35
N PHE A 293 20.41 -22.78 -0.28
CA PHE A 293 20.34 -21.88 0.88
C PHE A 293 21.60 -21.97 1.76
N THR A 294 22.19 -23.15 1.91
CA THR A 294 23.38 -23.36 2.76
C THR A 294 24.67 -22.86 2.13
N LYS A 295 24.81 -22.95 0.80
CA LYS A 295 25.94 -22.40 0.04
C LYS A 295 25.94 -20.87 0.01
N LEU A 296 24.88 -20.21 0.48
CA LEU A 296 24.86 -18.76 0.56
C LEU A 296 25.92 -18.30 1.57
N TYR A 297 26.76 -17.35 1.18
CA TYR A 297 27.88 -16.90 2.00
C TYR A 297 27.65 -15.49 2.58
N ASP A 298 28.55 -15.06 3.45
CA ASP A 298 28.56 -13.75 4.11
C ASP A 298 27.29 -13.38 4.90
N ASN A 299 26.51 -14.37 5.37
CA ASN A 299 25.33 -14.17 6.21
C ASN A 299 25.32 -15.07 7.44
N ASP A 300 24.64 -14.61 8.49
CA ASP A 300 24.52 -15.29 9.78
C ASP A 300 23.13 -15.94 9.94
N CYS A 301 22.48 -16.25 8.82
CA CYS A 301 21.20 -16.94 8.83
C CYS A 301 21.35 -18.40 9.28
N ARG A 302 20.40 -18.86 10.08
CA ARG A 302 20.22 -20.27 10.44
C ARG A 302 19.03 -20.83 9.69
N TYR A 303 19.15 -22.09 9.28
CA TYR A 303 18.12 -22.78 8.51
C TYR A 303 17.49 -23.87 9.37
N LEU A 304 16.19 -23.73 9.64
CA LEU A 304 15.40 -24.79 10.23
C LEU A 304 14.68 -25.52 9.11
N VAL A 305 15.01 -26.78 8.89
CA VAL A 305 14.54 -27.52 7.71
C VAL A 305 13.69 -28.68 8.17
N THR A 306 12.46 -28.80 7.67
CA THR A 306 11.64 -30.00 7.89
C THR A 306 11.67 -30.86 6.63
N THR A 307 11.90 -32.16 6.79
CA THR A 307 11.92 -33.09 5.65
C THR A 307 11.50 -34.50 6.06
N ARG A 308 11.06 -35.27 5.08
CA ARG A 308 10.67 -36.69 5.17
C ARG A 308 11.70 -37.61 4.52
N ASP A 309 12.56 -37.07 3.67
CA ASP A 309 13.43 -37.89 2.82
C ASP A 309 14.74 -38.22 3.54
N GLU A 310 14.98 -39.52 3.72
CA GLU A 310 16.22 -40.07 4.27
C GLU A 310 17.46 -39.66 3.45
N ALA A 311 17.32 -39.43 2.14
CA ALA A 311 18.42 -39.03 1.27
C ALA A 311 18.91 -37.59 1.55
N ILE A 312 18.05 -36.72 2.10
CA ILE A 312 18.43 -35.37 2.51
C ILE A 312 19.24 -35.40 3.83
N TYR A 313 19.28 -36.54 4.54
CA TYR A 313 19.93 -36.67 5.85
C TYR A 313 21.46 -36.67 5.82
N GLU A 314 22.10 -36.84 4.66
CA GLU A 314 23.57 -36.95 4.56
C GLU A 314 24.30 -35.59 4.47
N ILE A 315 23.62 -34.47 4.79
CA ILE A 315 24.26 -33.16 4.87
C ILE A 315 25.18 -33.14 6.11
N ALA A 316 26.48 -33.36 5.90
CA ALA A 316 27.49 -33.47 6.95
C ALA A 316 27.57 -32.26 7.92
N GLU A 317 27.07 -31.10 7.52
CA GLU A 317 27.13 -29.85 8.29
C GLU A 317 25.85 -29.56 9.10
N ALA A 318 24.83 -30.42 9.05
CA ALA A 318 23.54 -30.20 9.71
C ALA A 318 23.39 -30.96 11.04
N GLU A 319 22.78 -30.33 12.04
CA GLU A 319 22.33 -31.01 13.25
C GLU A 319 21.01 -31.73 12.97
N LYS A 320 20.96 -33.05 13.20
CA LYS A 320 19.76 -33.86 12.98
C LYS A 320 18.93 -33.96 14.26
N VAL A 321 17.68 -33.53 14.19
CA VAL A 321 16.69 -33.68 15.27
C VAL A 321 15.54 -34.55 14.79
N GLU A 322 15.59 -35.82 15.18
CA GLU A 322 14.55 -36.78 14.85
C GLU A 322 13.41 -36.74 15.88
N ILE A 323 12.18 -36.64 15.38
CA ILE A 323 10.95 -36.86 16.15
C ILE A 323 10.58 -38.34 16.02
N THR A 324 10.62 -39.05 17.14
CA THR A 324 10.36 -40.48 17.21
C THR A 324 8.95 -40.79 17.71
N LYS A 325 8.56 -42.06 17.67
CA LYS A 325 7.28 -42.52 18.25
C LYS A 325 7.21 -42.30 19.76
N ASP A 326 8.33 -42.40 20.46
CA ASP A 326 8.38 -42.17 21.91
C ASP A 326 8.12 -40.71 22.25
N ASP A 327 8.66 -39.79 21.45
CA ASP A 327 8.45 -38.34 21.61
C ASP A 327 6.96 -37.95 21.48
N ILE A 328 6.25 -38.53 20.50
CA ILE A 328 4.83 -38.26 20.27
C ILE A 328 3.91 -39.01 21.25
N ASN A 329 4.36 -40.13 21.82
CA ASN A 329 3.61 -40.84 22.84
C ASN A 329 3.30 -39.92 24.03
N GLU A 330 4.28 -39.09 24.44
CA GLU A 330 4.14 -38.12 25.54
C GLU A 330 2.97 -37.13 25.36
N ILE A 331 2.63 -36.78 24.11
CA ILE A 331 1.55 -35.82 23.78
C ILE A 331 0.27 -36.50 23.30
N SER A 332 0.34 -37.75 22.84
CA SER A 332 -0.76 -38.45 22.16
C SER A 332 -2.03 -38.56 23.02
N LYS A 333 -1.88 -38.77 24.32
CA LYS A 333 -3.00 -38.84 25.27
C LYS A 333 -3.72 -37.49 25.43
N GLU A 334 -2.97 -36.39 25.48
CA GLU A 334 -3.55 -35.05 25.55
C GLU A 334 -4.33 -34.70 24.28
N ILE A 335 -3.80 -35.07 23.11
CA ILE A 335 -4.48 -34.93 21.82
C ILE A 335 -5.80 -35.70 21.82
N LEU A 336 -5.77 -36.95 22.28
CA LEU A 336 -6.96 -37.80 22.36
C LEU A 336 -8.02 -37.19 23.28
N LEU A 337 -7.63 -36.73 24.48
CA LEU A 337 -8.53 -36.07 25.43
C LEU A 337 -9.16 -34.80 24.82
N TYR A 338 -8.34 -33.94 24.23
CA TYR A 338 -8.80 -32.70 23.62
C TYR A 338 -9.84 -32.94 22.53
N HIS A 339 -9.61 -33.93 21.66
CA HIS A 339 -10.50 -34.19 20.53
C HIS A 339 -11.71 -35.04 20.88
N SER A 340 -11.57 -35.98 21.83
CA SER A 340 -12.70 -36.77 22.34
C SER A 340 -13.62 -35.95 23.27
N LEU A 341 -13.15 -34.81 23.79
CA LEU A 341 -13.86 -34.02 24.82
C LEU A 341 -14.19 -34.86 26.06
N LEU A 342 -13.31 -35.80 26.39
CA LEU A 342 -13.38 -36.62 27.59
C LEU A 342 -12.32 -36.14 28.59
N SER A 343 -12.62 -36.28 29.88
CA SER A 343 -11.63 -36.15 30.94
C SER A 343 -10.85 -37.46 31.14
N VAL A 344 -9.72 -37.38 31.84
CA VAL A 344 -8.87 -38.56 32.13
C VAL A 344 -9.66 -39.68 32.84
N GLY A 345 -10.64 -39.34 33.68
CA GLY A 345 -11.47 -40.31 34.38
C GLY A 345 -12.59 -40.93 33.54
N GLU A 346 -12.92 -40.34 32.38
CA GLU A 346 -13.97 -40.84 31.48
C GLU A 346 -13.39 -41.69 30.34
N LEU A 347 -12.07 -41.69 30.15
CA LEU A 347 -11.42 -42.52 29.14
C LEU A 347 -11.57 -44.02 29.46
N PRO A 348 -12.06 -44.84 28.52
CA PRO A 348 -12.11 -46.28 28.71
C PRO A 348 -10.70 -46.90 28.87
N PRO A 349 -10.56 -48.05 29.56
CA PRO A 349 -9.28 -48.73 29.72
C PRO A 349 -8.59 -49.10 28.39
N VAL A 350 -9.39 -49.33 27.36
CA VAL A 350 -8.97 -49.64 25.98
C VAL A 350 -8.36 -48.44 25.22
N ALA A 351 -8.42 -47.22 25.79
CA ALA A 351 -7.89 -46.02 25.14
C ALA A 351 -6.38 -46.10 24.84
N GLU A 352 -5.59 -46.74 25.71
CA GLU A 352 -4.14 -46.94 25.46
C GLU A 352 -3.91 -47.87 24.25
N VAL A 353 -4.72 -48.92 24.12
CA VAL A 353 -4.67 -49.84 22.96
C VAL A 353 -4.99 -49.10 21.66
N LEU A 354 -5.93 -48.14 21.71
CA LEU A 354 -6.22 -47.28 20.56
C LEU A 354 -5.02 -46.40 20.19
N LEU A 355 -4.34 -45.79 21.17
CA LEU A 355 -3.17 -44.96 20.95
C LEU A 355 -2.03 -45.75 20.30
N ASP A 356 -1.74 -46.94 20.83
CA ASP A 356 -0.78 -47.88 20.25
C ASP A 356 -1.15 -48.22 18.80
N ARG A 357 -2.43 -48.51 18.55
CA ARG A 357 -2.92 -48.84 17.21
C ARG A 357 -2.84 -47.67 16.23
N CYS A 358 -3.00 -46.44 16.72
CA CYS A 358 -2.79 -45.22 15.95
C CYS A 358 -1.29 -44.93 15.71
N GLY A 359 -0.38 -45.72 16.30
CA GLY A 359 1.05 -45.46 16.29
C GLY A 359 1.43 -44.14 16.97
N HIS A 360 0.58 -43.65 17.88
CA HIS A 360 0.66 -42.33 18.53
C HIS A 360 0.71 -41.11 17.59
N HIS A 361 0.39 -41.29 16.31
CA HIS A 361 0.50 -40.23 15.32
C HIS A 361 -0.53 -39.12 15.58
N PRO A 362 -0.10 -37.84 15.77
CA PRO A 362 -1.00 -36.74 16.15
C PRO A 362 -2.26 -36.61 15.30
N LEU A 363 -2.13 -36.64 13.97
CA LEU A 363 -3.27 -36.55 13.05
C LEU A 363 -4.25 -37.73 13.20
N THR A 364 -3.76 -38.97 13.20
CA THR A 364 -4.54 -40.19 13.40
C THR A 364 -5.27 -40.15 14.74
N VAL A 365 -4.58 -39.80 15.82
CA VAL A 365 -5.15 -39.70 17.16
C VAL A 365 -6.22 -38.60 17.21
N ALA A 366 -6.00 -37.47 16.55
CA ALA A 366 -6.99 -36.41 16.44
C ALA A 366 -8.24 -36.86 15.67
N VAL A 367 -8.08 -37.57 14.55
CA VAL A 367 -9.20 -38.13 13.76
C VAL A 367 -10.01 -39.12 14.60
N MET A 368 -9.33 -40.08 15.24
CA MET A 368 -9.99 -41.10 16.07
C MET A 368 -10.64 -40.48 17.32
N GLY A 369 -9.97 -39.53 17.97
CA GLY A 369 -10.50 -38.81 19.12
C GLY A 369 -11.78 -38.05 18.78
N LYS A 370 -11.80 -37.33 17.65
CA LYS A 370 -13.02 -36.63 17.20
C LYS A 370 -14.14 -37.62 16.81
N ALA A 371 -13.81 -38.77 16.21
CA ALA A 371 -14.81 -39.78 15.88
C ALA A 371 -15.40 -40.48 17.12
N LEU A 372 -14.63 -40.55 18.21
CA LEU A 372 -15.05 -41.08 19.52
C LEU A 372 -15.49 -39.96 20.49
N ARG A 373 -15.86 -38.80 19.97
CA ARG A 373 -16.24 -37.64 20.77
C ARG A 373 -17.38 -37.98 21.74
N LYS A 374 -17.12 -37.74 23.04
CA LYS A 374 -18.02 -38.01 24.18
C LYS A 374 -18.47 -39.48 24.31
N GLU A 375 -17.80 -40.43 23.65
CA GLU A 375 -18.13 -41.84 23.71
C GLU A 375 -17.36 -42.53 24.83
N THR A 376 -18.08 -43.12 25.78
CA THR A 376 -17.48 -43.79 26.97
C THR A 376 -17.66 -45.30 26.98
N ARG A 377 -18.40 -45.88 26.02
CA ARG A 377 -18.67 -47.33 25.96
C ARG A 377 -17.48 -48.10 25.39
N VAL A 378 -16.99 -49.08 26.15
CA VAL A 378 -15.83 -49.91 25.78
C VAL A 378 -16.03 -50.62 24.43
N GLU A 379 -17.23 -51.16 24.17
CA GLU A 379 -17.50 -51.93 22.94
C GLU A 379 -17.36 -51.09 21.67
N LYS A 380 -17.64 -49.78 21.77
CA LYS A 380 -17.48 -48.85 20.64
C LYS A 380 -16.02 -48.55 20.34
N TRP A 381 -15.18 -48.46 21.37
CA TRP A 381 -13.74 -48.26 21.24
C TRP A 381 -13.05 -49.50 20.67
N GLU A 382 -13.41 -50.69 21.13
CA GLU A 382 -12.92 -51.96 20.57
C GLU A 382 -13.29 -52.09 19.09
N LYS A 383 -14.53 -51.74 18.72
CA LYS A 383 -14.96 -51.71 17.33
C LYS A 383 -14.17 -50.69 16.50
N ALA A 384 -13.87 -49.52 17.06
CA ALA A 384 -13.06 -48.50 16.38
C ALA A 384 -11.63 -49.01 16.10
N ILE A 385 -11.01 -49.70 17.06
CA ILE A 385 -9.70 -50.34 16.89
C ILE A 385 -9.73 -51.42 15.80
N SER A 386 -10.75 -52.27 15.81
CA SER A 386 -10.94 -53.31 14.79
C SER A 386 -11.14 -52.71 13.40
N ASN A 387 -11.97 -51.68 13.28
CA ASN A 387 -12.23 -51.01 12.00
C ASN A 387 -11.00 -50.29 11.46
N LEU A 388 -10.28 -49.53 12.30
CA LEU A 388 -9.01 -48.90 11.92
C LEU A 388 -8.02 -49.93 11.37
N SER A 389 -7.96 -51.11 12.00
CA SER A 389 -7.12 -52.22 11.56
C SER A 389 -7.52 -52.75 10.18
N ALA A 390 -8.81 -52.95 9.95
CA ALA A 390 -9.34 -53.42 8.68
C ALA A 390 -9.07 -52.40 7.56
N TYR A 391 -9.36 -51.12 7.82
CA TYR A 391 -9.17 -50.04 6.86
C TYR A 391 -7.70 -49.78 6.56
N ALA A 392 -6.80 -49.84 7.53
CA ALA A 392 -5.37 -49.72 7.28
C ALA A 392 -4.85 -50.85 6.37
N THR A 393 -5.39 -52.06 6.50
CA THR A 393 -5.04 -53.21 5.65
C THR A 393 -5.57 -53.04 4.22
N CYS A 394 -6.72 -52.40 4.05
CA CYS A 394 -7.36 -52.17 2.77
C CYS A 394 -7.03 -50.79 2.14
N ALA A 395 -6.28 -49.95 2.86
CA ALA A 395 -5.97 -48.60 2.42
C ALA A 395 -5.16 -48.70 1.11
N PRO A 396 -5.42 -47.82 0.13
CA PRO A 396 -4.63 -47.80 -1.09
C PRO A 396 -3.17 -47.56 -0.70
N GLY A 397 -2.33 -48.58 -0.95
CA GLY A 397 -0.90 -48.50 -0.67
C GLY A 397 -0.28 -47.31 -1.40
N PRO A 398 0.73 -46.65 -0.80
CA PRO A 398 1.28 -45.46 -1.39
C PRO A 398 1.88 -45.74 -2.78
N VAL A 399 1.58 -44.84 -3.71
CA VAL A 399 2.28 -44.66 -4.99
C VAL A 399 3.76 -44.43 -4.70
N SER A 400 4.66 -45.10 -5.43
CA SER A 400 6.15 -45.05 -5.61
C SER A 400 7.07 -44.06 -4.86
N TYR A 401 6.62 -43.36 -3.81
CA TYR A 401 7.24 -42.17 -3.23
C TYR A 401 7.26 -42.21 -1.69
N VAL A 402 6.96 -43.37 -1.09
CA VAL A 402 7.02 -43.61 0.35
C VAL A 402 8.06 -44.69 0.61
N ASN A 403 9.04 -44.39 1.46
CA ASN A 403 10.08 -45.34 1.86
C ASN A 403 9.44 -46.56 2.54
N GLU A 404 10.04 -47.75 2.40
CA GLU A 404 9.51 -49.00 2.98
C GLU A 404 9.19 -48.89 4.49
N LYS A 405 9.95 -48.06 5.23
CA LYS A 405 9.75 -47.77 6.66
C LYS A 405 8.51 -46.91 6.97
N ASP A 406 8.05 -46.10 6.02
CA ASP A 406 6.90 -45.18 6.17
C ASP A 406 5.58 -45.80 5.68
N VAL A 407 5.63 -46.94 5.00
CA VAL A 407 4.45 -47.57 4.39
C VAL A 407 3.40 -47.95 5.44
N GLU A 408 3.81 -48.63 6.52
CA GLU A 408 2.88 -49.08 7.57
C GLU A 408 2.21 -47.89 8.30
N THR A 409 2.99 -46.85 8.59
CA THR A 409 2.50 -45.63 9.23
C THR A 409 1.54 -44.87 8.31
N THR A 410 1.86 -44.78 7.03
CA THR A 410 1.02 -44.13 6.01
C THR A 410 -0.30 -44.88 5.82
N LEU A 411 -0.26 -46.21 5.75
CA LEU A 411 -1.45 -47.06 5.67
C LEU A 411 -2.34 -46.88 6.90
N THR A 412 -1.76 -46.73 8.09
CA THR A 412 -2.52 -46.46 9.31
C THR A 412 -3.18 -45.07 9.29
N VAL A 413 -2.46 -44.04 8.85
CA VAL A 413 -3.00 -42.68 8.67
C VAL A 413 -4.14 -42.69 7.64
N PHE A 414 -3.95 -43.33 6.48
CA PHE A 414 -4.99 -43.44 5.45
C PHE A 414 -6.18 -44.27 5.91
N GLY A 415 -5.94 -45.36 6.66
CA GLY A 415 -6.99 -46.15 7.29
C GLY A 415 -7.84 -45.33 8.26
N SER A 416 -7.24 -44.36 8.97
CA SER A 416 -8.00 -43.43 9.83
C SER A 416 -8.83 -42.42 9.04
N PHE A 417 -8.35 -41.96 7.88
CA PHE A 417 -9.16 -41.13 6.98
C PHE A 417 -10.33 -41.92 6.42
N GLU A 418 -10.12 -43.18 6.01
CA GLU A 418 -11.20 -44.05 5.56
C GLU A 418 -12.21 -44.30 6.69
N PHE A 419 -11.73 -44.51 7.92
CA PHE A 419 -12.60 -44.61 9.10
C PHE A 419 -13.48 -43.37 9.27
N SER A 420 -12.86 -42.18 9.19
CA SER A 420 -13.55 -40.89 9.30
C SER A 420 -14.57 -40.71 8.18
N LEU A 421 -14.18 -41.02 6.94
CA LEU A 421 -15.03 -40.95 5.77
C LEU A 421 -16.20 -41.91 5.89
N GLU A 422 -16.00 -43.15 6.32
CA GLU A 422 -17.09 -44.12 6.46
C GLU A 422 -18.13 -43.74 7.52
N ALA A 423 -17.71 -43.00 8.54
CA ALA A 423 -18.60 -42.45 9.56
C ALA A 423 -19.36 -41.18 9.10
N MET A 424 -18.98 -40.57 7.97
CA MET A 424 -19.59 -39.33 7.47
C MET A 424 -20.84 -39.56 6.61
N PRO A 425 -21.74 -38.57 6.52
CA PRO A 425 -22.82 -38.56 5.54
C PRO A 425 -22.28 -38.59 4.09
N GLU A 426 -23.02 -39.22 3.18
CA GLU A 426 -22.61 -39.41 1.78
C GLU A 426 -22.31 -38.08 1.05
N ASN A 427 -23.04 -37.02 1.38
CA ASN A 427 -22.84 -35.67 0.86
C ASN A 427 -21.44 -35.14 1.19
N SER A 428 -20.98 -35.31 2.43
CA SER A 428 -19.63 -34.93 2.86
C SER A 428 -18.56 -35.81 2.23
N LYS A 429 -18.81 -37.13 2.08
CA LYS A 429 -17.87 -38.04 1.40
C LYS A 429 -17.69 -37.63 -0.06
N THR A 430 -18.78 -37.37 -0.77
CA THR A 430 -18.78 -36.95 -2.18
C THR A 430 -18.08 -35.61 -2.34
N PHE A 431 -18.38 -34.65 -1.46
CA PHE A 431 -17.72 -33.36 -1.47
C PHE A 431 -16.21 -33.51 -1.27
N PHE A 432 -15.78 -34.27 -0.27
CA PHE A 432 -14.37 -34.50 0.01
C PHE A 432 -13.62 -35.10 -1.19
N ARG A 433 -14.24 -36.03 -1.93
CA ARG A 433 -13.64 -36.63 -3.13
C ARG A 433 -13.36 -35.60 -4.22
N VAL A 434 -14.28 -34.66 -4.48
CA VAL A 434 -14.08 -33.66 -5.55
C VAL A 434 -13.09 -32.56 -5.20
N LEU A 435 -12.80 -32.36 -3.90
CA LEU A 435 -11.71 -31.47 -3.46
C LEU A 435 -10.32 -31.93 -3.92
N ALA A 436 -10.19 -33.15 -4.45
CA ALA A 436 -8.99 -33.64 -5.11
C ALA A 436 -8.59 -32.82 -6.35
N ALA A 437 -9.51 -32.05 -6.93
CA ALA A 437 -9.25 -31.18 -8.07
C ALA A 437 -8.57 -29.85 -7.69
N ILE A 438 -8.66 -29.44 -6.41
CA ILE A 438 -8.15 -28.16 -5.91
C ILE A 438 -6.66 -28.28 -5.52
N SER A 439 -5.89 -27.23 -5.74
CA SER A 439 -4.56 -27.08 -5.13
C SER A 439 -4.69 -26.52 -3.72
N TRP A 440 -4.15 -27.27 -2.76
CA TRP A 440 -4.15 -26.90 -1.33
C TRP A 440 -2.80 -26.34 -0.86
N GLU A 441 -1.92 -25.97 -1.79
CA GLU A 441 -0.64 -25.33 -1.48
C GLU A 441 -0.80 -24.00 -0.76
N GLU A 442 -1.85 -23.27 -1.10
CA GLU A 442 -2.25 -22.06 -0.42
C GLU A 442 -3.66 -22.22 0.15
N PRO A 443 -4.00 -21.49 1.23
CA PRO A 443 -5.36 -21.51 1.76
C PRO A 443 -6.39 -21.07 0.72
N VAL A 444 -7.46 -21.85 0.59
CA VAL A 444 -8.49 -21.71 -0.44
C VAL A 444 -9.69 -20.92 0.11
N PRO A 445 -10.24 -19.94 -0.64
CA PRO A 445 -11.42 -19.18 -0.24
C PRO A 445 -12.68 -20.03 -0.04
N GLU A 446 -13.52 -19.67 0.94
CA GLU A 446 -14.81 -20.34 1.19
C GLU A 446 -15.71 -20.34 -0.06
N ALA A 447 -15.77 -19.22 -0.80
CA ALA A 447 -16.55 -19.09 -2.03
C ALA A 447 -16.16 -20.10 -3.13
N CYS A 448 -14.87 -20.48 -3.19
CA CYS A 448 -14.39 -21.51 -4.11
C CYS A 448 -14.97 -22.88 -3.74
N LEU A 449 -14.91 -23.23 -2.45
CA LEU A 449 -15.44 -24.49 -1.93
C LEU A 449 -16.97 -24.58 -2.08
N GLU A 450 -17.67 -23.48 -1.81
CA GLU A 450 -19.11 -23.39 -1.96
C GLU A 450 -19.56 -23.53 -3.43
N SER A 451 -18.80 -22.96 -4.37
CA SER A 451 -19.07 -23.10 -5.80
C SER A 451 -18.88 -24.56 -6.27
N ILE A 452 -17.84 -25.23 -5.78
CA ILE A 452 -17.59 -26.65 -6.07
C ILE A 452 -18.67 -27.54 -5.44
N TRP A 453 -19.11 -27.22 -4.23
CA TRP A 453 -20.21 -27.91 -3.57
C TRP A 453 -21.52 -27.78 -4.37
N SER A 454 -21.82 -26.57 -4.84
CA SER A 454 -23.03 -26.27 -5.62
C SER A 454 -23.12 -27.13 -6.89
N ALA A 455 -21.99 -27.46 -7.50
CA ALA A 455 -21.94 -28.30 -8.69
C ALA A 455 -22.30 -29.77 -8.49
N LEU A 456 -22.35 -30.25 -7.24
CA LEU A 456 -22.73 -31.63 -6.93
C LEU A 456 -24.25 -31.85 -6.85
N VAL A 457 -25.05 -30.78 -6.96
CA VAL A 457 -26.53 -30.80 -6.98
C VAL A 457 -27.11 -31.54 -5.77
N GLN A 458 -26.80 -31.03 -4.57
CA GLN A 458 -27.14 -31.66 -3.31
C GLN A 458 -28.05 -30.73 -2.48
N ASP A 459 -29.11 -31.28 -1.88
CA ASP A 459 -30.12 -30.52 -1.10
C ASP A 459 -29.65 -30.04 0.29
N SER A 460 -28.37 -30.26 0.64
CA SER A 460 -27.84 -29.93 1.98
C SER A 460 -27.04 -28.63 2.00
N LEU A 461 -27.19 -27.86 3.08
CA LEU A 461 -26.45 -26.61 3.31
C LEU A 461 -24.94 -26.84 3.34
N PHE A 462 -24.19 -26.04 2.59
CA PHE A 462 -22.73 -26.09 2.50
C PHE A 462 -22.05 -26.09 3.88
N SER A 463 -22.48 -25.20 4.78
CA SER A 463 -21.93 -25.08 6.13
C SER A 463 -22.02 -26.36 6.96
N LEU A 464 -23.08 -27.15 6.79
CA LEU A 464 -23.24 -28.45 7.44
C LEU A 464 -22.30 -29.49 6.83
N VAL A 465 -22.11 -29.47 5.52
CA VAL A 465 -21.25 -30.43 4.82
C VAL A 465 -19.77 -30.18 5.11
N VAL A 466 -19.32 -28.93 5.00
CA VAL A 466 -17.93 -28.56 5.25
C VAL A 466 -17.58 -28.68 6.74
N SER A 467 -18.52 -28.39 7.66
CA SER A 467 -18.28 -28.59 9.09
C SER A 467 -17.99 -30.04 9.43
N LYS A 468 -18.60 -31.02 8.75
CA LYS A 468 -18.23 -32.44 8.92
C LYS A 468 -16.81 -32.76 8.48
N LEU A 469 -16.30 -32.10 7.44
CA LEU A 469 -14.90 -32.27 7.02
C LEU A 469 -13.93 -31.64 8.04
N VAL A 470 -14.30 -30.50 8.64
CA VAL A 470 -13.52 -29.85 9.70
C VAL A 470 -13.57 -30.65 11.02
N GLU A 471 -14.75 -31.16 11.38
CA GLU A 471 -14.94 -32.10 12.49
C GLU A 471 -14.20 -33.41 12.24
N GLY A 472 -14.00 -33.84 10.99
CA GLY A 472 -13.20 -35.02 10.66
C GLY A 472 -11.69 -34.80 10.64
N SER A 473 -11.19 -33.57 10.89
CA SER A 473 -9.79 -33.17 10.68
C SER A 473 -9.29 -33.37 9.25
N LEU A 474 -10.18 -33.44 8.26
CA LEU A 474 -9.82 -33.58 6.84
C LEU A 474 -9.49 -32.22 6.21
N ILE A 475 -10.10 -31.15 6.73
CA ILE A 475 -9.84 -29.76 6.32
C ILE A 475 -9.77 -28.89 7.58
N ILE A 476 -9.00 -27.81 7.53
CA ILE A 476 -8.79 -26.86 8.62
C ILE A 476 -9.37 -25.52 8.20
N LYS A 477 -10.28 -24.94 8.99
CA LYS A 477 -10.78 -23.57 8.81
C LYS A 477 -9.87 -22.61 9.59
N LEU A 478 -9.44 -21.51 8.95
CA LEU A 478 -8.62 -20.49 9.60
C LEU A 478 -9.54 -19.51 10.35
N GLU A 479 -9.42 -19.37 11.67
CA GLU A 479 -10.44 -18.70 12.53
C GLU A 479 -10.68 -17.21 12.19
N ASP A 480 -9.68 -16.51 11.62
CA ASP A 480 -9.76 -15.07 11.34
C ASP A 480 -10.12 -14.74 9.87
N GLN A 481 -10.22 -15.75 8.99
CA GLN A 481 -10.33 -15.54 7.55
C GLN A 481 -11.27 -16.61 6.97
N GLN A 482 -12.19 -16.26 6.06
CA GLN A 482 -13.08 -17.22 5.39
C GLN A 482 -12.30 -18.09 4.37
N LEU A 483 -11.37 -18.89 4.90
CA LEU A 483 -10.43 -19.72 4.18
C LEU A 483 -10.31 -21.09 4.81
N TYR A 484 -9.90 -22.05 3.97
CA TYR A 484 -9.65 -23.42 4.35
C TYR A 484 -8.27 -23.84 3.90
N HIS A 485 -7.64 -24.71 4.69
CA HIS A 485 -6.38 -25.36 4.39
C HIS A 485 -6.52 -26.87 4.55
N MET A 486 -5.72 -27.65 3.83
CA MET A 486 -5.73 -29.11 3.90
C MET A 486 -4.32 -29.61 4.21
N HIS A 487 -4.22 -30.52 5.17
CA HIS A 487 -2.95 -31.14 5.53
C HIS A 487 -2.41 -31.98 4.36
N ASP A 488 -1.09 -31.98 4.17
CA ASP A 488 -0.43 -32.68 3.07
C ASP A 488 -0.81 -34.18 2.95
N MET A 489 -0.90 -34.94 4.05
CA MET A 489 -1.33 -36.34 4.07
C MET A 489 -2.76 -36.54 3.56
N VAL A 490 -3.64 -35.56 3.82
CA VAL A 490 -5.01 -35.62 3.31
C VAL A 490 -5.02 -35.32 1.81
N SER A 491 -4.21 -34.35 1.35
CA SER A 491 -4.00 -34.06 -0.07
C SER A 491 -3.41 -35.27 -0.82
N LEU A 492 -2.41 -35.94 -0.22
CA LEU A 492 -1.81 -37.18 -0.74
C LEU A 492 -2.82 -38.32 -0.88
N TYR A 493 -3.69 -38.49 0.14
CA TYR A 493 -4.78 -39.46 0.07
C TYR A 493 -5.75 -39.18 -1.09
N LEU A 494 -5.94 -37.90 -1.46
CA LEU A 494 -6.81 -37.48 -2.56
C LEU A 494 -6.16 -37.54 -3.96
N ASP A 495 -4.83 -37.64 -4.08
CA ASP A 495 -4.14 -37.52 -5.37
C ASP A 495 -4.63 -38.51 -6.43
N ASN A 496 -4.91 -39.76 -6.04
CA ASN A 496 -5.41 -40.79 -6.97
C ASN A 496 -6.86 -40.54 -7.42
N LYS A 497 -7.57 -39.59 -6.80
CA LYS A 497 -8.96 -39.26 -7.09
C LYS A 497 -9.10 -38.00 -7.96
N THR A 498 -7.99 -37.36 -8.34
CA THR A 498 -8.03 -36.09 -9.10
C THR A 498 -8.72 -36.25 -10.46
N ASN A 499 -8.44 -37.32 -11.22
CA ASN A 499 -9.07 -37.51 -12.53
C ASN A 499 -10.59 -37.74 -12.41
N ASP A 500 -11.02 -38.53 -11.43
CA ASP A 500 -12.43 -38.77 -11.16
C ASP A 500 -13.11 -37.48 -10.72
N ALA A 501 -12.48 -36.69 -9.83
CA ALA A 501 -12.98 -35.39 -9.41
C ALA A 501 -13.17 -34.42 -10.59
N VAL A 502 -12.19 -34.32 -11.50
CA VAL A 502 -12.28 -33.48 -12.69
C VAL A 502 -13.42 -33.95 -13.61
N ARG A 503 -13.55 -35.27 -13.79
CA ARG A 503 -14.61 -35.86 -14.59
C ARG A 503 -15.99 -35.57 -13.97
N THR A 504 -16.16 -35.76 -12.66
CA THR A 504 -17.39 -35.41 -11.94
C THR A 504 -17.73 -33.93 -12.10
N LEU A 505 -16.75 -33.02 -11.92
CA LEU A 505 -17.00 -31.58 -11.89
C LEU A 505 -17.19 -30.93 -13.26
N LEU A 506 -16.50 -31.41 -14.31
CA LEU A 506 -16.50 -30.76 -15.64
C LEU A 506 -17.22 -31.55 -16.74
N SER A 507 -17.33 -32.88 -16.59
CA SER A 507 -17.87 -33.75 -17.65
C SER A 507 -19.21 -34.38 -17.30
N GLU A 508 -19.38 -34.86 -16.06
CA GLU A 508 -20.60 -35.55 -15.60
C GLU A 508 -21.61 -34.62 -14.94
N SER A 509 -21.19 -33.44 -14.49
CA SER A 509 -22.06 -32.38 -13.99
C SER A 509 -22.88 -31.76 -15.12
N PHE A 510 -24.02 -31.14 -14.76
CA PHE A 510 -24.77 -30.35 -15.74
C PHE A 510 -23.92 -29.18 -16.25
N SER A 511 -24.17 -28.81 -17.50
CA SER A 511 -23.46 -27.77 -18.24
C SER A 511 -23.31 -26.46 -17.43
N ASP A 512 -24.40 -26.00 -16.80
CA ASP A 512 -24.43 -24.79 -15.95
C ASP A 512 -23.47 -24.87 -14.75
N TYR A 513 -23.40 -26.03 -14.08
CA TYR A 513 -22.51 -26.23 -12.94
C TYR A 513 -21.05 -26.36 -13.35
N ALA A 514 -20.78 -26.98 -14.50
CA ALA A 514 -19.44 -26.99 -15.07
C ALA A 514 -18.98 -25.56 -15.41
N ALA A 515 -19.87 -24.70 -15.90
CA ALA A 515 -19.59 -23.28 -16.14
C ALA A 515 -19.35 -22.51 -14.84
N LEU A 516 -20.09 -22.82 -13.77
CA LEU A 516 -19.87 -22.25 -12.44
C LEU A 516 -18.48 -22.61 -11.89
N VAL A 517 -18.03 -23.86 -12.04
CA VAL A 517 -16.81 -24.37 -11.37
C VAL A 517 -15.53 -24.19 -12.18
N ALA A 518 -15.60 -24.19 -13.51
CA ALA A 518 -14.39 -24.14 -14.34
C ALA A 518 -13.48 -22.92 -14.05
N PRO A 519 -13.97 -21.69 -13.82
CA PRO A 519 -13.11 -20.55 -13.46
C PRO A 519 -12.40 -20.74 -12.13
N TRP A 520 -13.08 -21.29 -11.12
CA TRP A 520 -12.46 -21.60 -9.82
C TRP A 520 -11.36 -22.65 -9.95
N LEU A 521 -11.57 -23.69 -10.76
CA LEU A 521 -10.54 -24.70 -11.04
C LEU A 521 -9.38 -24.15 -11.90
N PHE A 522 -9.63 -23.18 -12.76
CA PHE A 522 -8.58 -22.52 -13.52
C PHE A 522 -7.64 -21.71 -12.61
N VAL A 523 -8.19 -21.02 -11.60
CA VAL A 523 -7.42 -20.22 -10.65
C VAL A 523 -6.80 -21.09 -9.55
N PHE A 524 -7.64 -21.84 -8.82
CA PHE A 524 -7.29 -22.56 -7.59
C PHE A 524 -7.09 -24.08 -7.78
N GLY A 525 -7.32 -24.62 -8.98
CA GLY A 525 -7.11 -26.05 -9.25
C GLY A 525 -5.64 -26.46 -9.32
N LYS A 526 -5.37 -27.77 -9.20
CA LYS A 526 -4.03 -28.33 -9.45
C LYS A 526 -3.59 -28.05 -10.89
N ASP A 527 -2.28 -28.02 -11.16
CA ASP A 527 -1.76 -27.72 -12.50
C ASP A 527 -2.31 -28.65 -13.60
N CYS A 528 -2.48 -29.93 -13.29
CA CYS A 528 -3.09 -30.91 -14.20
C CYS A 528 -4.58 -30.66 -14.48
N VAL A 529 -5.26 -29.87 -13.64
CA VAL A 529 -6.69 -29.52 -13.74
C VAL A 529 -6.90 -28.21 -14.49
N LYS A 530 -5.93 -27.29 -14.47
CA LYS A 530 -6.05 -25.99 -15.15
C LYS A 530 -6.26 -26.12 -16.66
N GLY A 531 -5.56 -27.05 -17.32
CA GLY A 531 -5.75 -27.33 -18.75
C GLY A 531 -7.15 -27.86 -19.11
N PRO A 532 -7.65 -28.91 -18.43
CA PRO A 532 -9.04 -29.37 -18.56
C PRO A 532 -10.08 -28.28 -18.29
N ALA A 533 -9.88 -27.45 -17.26
CA ALA A 533 -10.75 -26.32 -16.94
C ALA A 533 -10.76 -25.30 -18.09
N GLU A 534 -9.59 -24.86 -18.56
CA GLU A 534 -9.45 -23.95 -19.71
C GLU A 534 -10.12 -24.51 -20.98
N HIS A 535 -9.94 -25.80 -21.26
CA HIS A 535 -10.59 -26.46 -22.40
C HIS A 535 -12.11 -26.44 -22.26
N LYS A 536 -12.64 -26.73 -21.05
CA LYS A 536 -14.08 -26.67 -20.79
C LYS A 536 -14.61 -25.25 -20.96
N MET A 537 -13.91 -24.24 -20.44
CA MET A 537 -14.26 -22.83 -20.63
C MET A 537 -14.33 -22.46 -22.11
N ARG A 538 -13.30 -22.83 -22.89
CA ARG A 538 -13.27 -22.60 -24.35
C ARG A 538 -14.41 -23.32 -25.06
N SER A 539 -14.81 -24.50 -24.60
CA SER A 539 -15.91 -25.25 -25.22
C SER A 539 -17.23 -24.47 -25.18
N PHE A 540 -17.55 -23.84 -24.05
CA PHE A 540 -18.77 -23.01 -23.91
C PHE A 540 -18.79 -21.85 -24.91
N PHE A 541 -17.65 -21.16 -25.07
CA PHE A 541 -17.52 -20.08 -26.05
C PHE A 541 -17.60 -20.58 -27.49
N SER A 542 -16.96 -21.71 -27.81
CA SER A 542 -16.96 -22.27 -29.17
C SER A 542 -18.31 -22.81 -29.61
N LEU A 543 -19.12 -23.29 -28.67
CA LEU A 543 -20.45 -23.83 -28.91
C LEU A 543 -21.55 -22.76 -28.75
N LEU A 544 -21.19 -21.52 -28.39
CA LEU A 544 -22.11 -20.41 -28.12
C LEU A 544 -23.22 -20.77 -27.14
N GLN A 545 -22.86 -21.47 -26.06
CA GLN A 545 -23.77 -21.87 -24.99
C GLN A 545 -24.08 -20.66 -24.08
N PHE A 546 -25.02 -19.81 -24.51
CA PHE A 546 -25.21 -18.47 -23.93
C PHE A 546 -25.55 -18.44 -22.43
N ALA A 547 -26.37 -19.38 -21.93
CA ALA A 547 -26.72 -19.44 -20.50
C ALA A 547 -25.52 -19.83 -19.63
N GLU A 548 -24.72 -20.77 -20.10
CA GLU A 548 -23.49 -21.21 -19.46
C GLU A 548 -22.41 -20.14 -19.51
N ILE A 549 -22.29 -19.41 -20.62
CA ILE A 549 -21.35 -18.29 -20.74
C ILE A 549 -21.68 -17.21 -19.70
N GLU A 550 -22.96 -16.89 -19.48
CA GLU A 550 -23.36 -15.92 -18.44
C GLU A 550 -22.87 -16.35 -17.05
N THR A 551 -23.12 -17.61 -16.69
CA THR A 551 -22.69 -18.20 -15.42
C THR A 551 -21.16 -18.20 -15.30
N LEU A 552 -20.46 -18.53 -16.40
CA LEU A 552 -19.01 -18.56 -16.49
C LEU A 552 -18.39 -17.18 -16.23
N LEU A 553 -18.94 -16.12 -16.84
CA LEU A 553 -18.43 -14.75 -16.68
C LEU A 553 -18.58 -14.25 -15.25
N ARG A 554 -19.73 -14.51 -14.63
CA ARG A 554 -19.99 -14.16 -13.23
C ARG A 554 -19.02 -14.88 -12.28
N SER A 555 -18.82 -16.18 -12.48
CA SER A 555 -17.88 -16.98 -11.69
C SER A 555 -16.43 -16.53 -11.89
N THR A 556 -16.05 -16.14 -13.11
CA THR A 556 -14.72 -15.61 -13.41
C THR A 556 -14.41 -14.33 -12.62
N ALA A 557 -15.36 -13.39 -12.55
CA ALA A 557 -15.19 -12.18 -11.75
C ALA A 557 -15.02 -12.50 -10.25
N GLN A 558 -15.81 -13.43 -9.70
CA GLN A 558 -15.71 -13.85 -8.31
C GLN A 558 -14.36 -14.53 -8.00
N ALA A 559 -13.89 -15.40 -8.89
CA ALA A 559 -12.61 -16.09 -8.74
C ALA A 559 -11.43 -15.10 -8.72
N LEU A 560 -11.48 -14.05 -9.56
CA LEU A 560 -10.46 -13.00 -9.57
C LEU A 560 -10.46 -12.17 -8.29
N VAL A 561 -11.63 -11.75 -7.79
CA VAL A 561 -11.74 -11.00 -6.53
C VAL A 561 -11.22 -11.82 -5.33
N ALA A 562 -11.30 -13.15 -5.42
CA ALA A 562 -10.84 -14.05 -4.36
C ALA A 562 -9.31 -14.27 -4.33
N CYS A 563 -8.56 -13.76 -5.33
CA CYS A 563 -7.10 -13.83 -5.35
C CYS A 563 -6.46 -13.00 -4.22
N ARG A 564 -5.46 -13.56 -3.55
CA ARG A 564 -4.75 -12.89 -2.43
C ARG A 564 -3.51 -12.13 -2.84
N SER A 565 -2.79 -12.64 -3.83
CA SER A 565 -1.60 -11.99 -4.35
C SER A 565 -1.95 -11.25 -5.64
N ILE A 566 -1.33 -10.09 -5.82
CA ILE A 566 -1.47 -9.31 -7.06
C ILE A 566 -0.95 -10.14 -8.24
N SER A 567 0.10 -10.96 -8.05
CA SER A 567 0.64 -11.80 -9.12
C SER A 567 -0.31 -12.93 -9.54
N ASP A 568 -1.00 -13.60 -8.61
CA ASP A 568 -2.01 -14.60 -8.96
C ASP A 568 -3.24 -13.96 -9.62
N PHE A 569 -3.64 -12.76 -9.17
CA PHE A 569 -4.67 -11.96 -9.81
C PHE A 569 -4.28 -11.65 -11.26
N GLU A 570 -3.09 -11.08 -11.49
CA GLU A 570 -2.63 -10.70 -12.83
C GLU A 570 -2.43 -11.91 -13.77
N ALA A 571 -1.86 -13.00 -13.27
CA ALA A 571 -1.65 -14.22 -14.05
C ALA A 571 -2.99 -14.86 -14.47
N SER A 572 -3.93 -14.95 -13.53
CA SER A 572 -5.28 -15.49 -13.78
C SER A 572 -6.04 -14.57 -14.73
N ARG A 573 -6.00 -13.26 -14.50
CA ARG A 573 -6.61 -12.23 -15.36
C ARG A 573 -6.08 -12.32 -16.80
N LEU A 574 -4.76 -12.43 -16.98
CA LEU A 574 -4.16 -12.61 -18.30
C LEU A 574 -4.61 -13.92 -18.97
N GLY A 575 -4.71 -15.00 -18.19
CA GLY A 575 -5.28 -16.27 -18.65
C GLY A 575 -6.72 -16.12 -19.15
N PHE A 576 -7.58 -15.46 -18.37
CA PHE A 576 -8.96 -15.18 -18.75
C PHE A 576 -9.07 -14.24 -19.95
N SER A 577 -8.24 -13.20 -20.04
CA SER A 577 -8.18 -12.31 -21.22
C SER A 577 -7.90 -13.11 -22.50
N LYS A 578 -6.96 -14.06 -22.45
CA LYS A 578 -6.64 -14.94 -23.60
C LYS A 578 -7.77 -15.90 -23.97
N ILE A 579 -8.59 -16.33 -23.01
CA ILE A 579 -9.74 -17.21 -23.26
C ILE A 579 -10.91 -16.41 -23.84
N LEU A 580 -11.22 -15.26 -23.23
CA LEU A 580 -12.39 -14.44 -23.56
C LEU A 580 -12.16 -13.60 -24.82
N GLY A 581 -11.03 -12.90 -24.91
CA GLY A 581 -10.74 -11.88 -25.93
C GLY A 581 -11.08 -12.26 -27.37
N PRO A 582 -10.63 -13.43 -27.89
CA PRO A 582 -10.88 -13.81 -29.29
C PRO A 582 -12.35 -14.01 -29.66
N ARG A 583 -13.25 -14.17 -28.68
CA ARG A 583 -14.67 -14.52 -28.90
C ARG A 583 -15.63 -13.40 -28.53
N ILE A 584 -15.17 -12.32 -27.89
CA ILE A 584 -16.05 -11.23 -27.45
C ILE A 584 -16.84 -10.62 -28.61
N ALA A 585 -16.20 -10.33 -29.74
CA ALA A 585 -16.87 -9.72 -30.88
C ALA A 585 -17.98 -10.62 -31.46
N GLU A 586 -17.75 -11.94 -31.51
CA GLU A 586 -18.74 -12.94 -31.95
C GLU A 586 -19.91 -13.06 -30.96
N ILE A 587 -19.63 -13.03 -29.65
CA ILE A 587 -20.66 -13.07 -28.62
C ILE A 587 -21.50 -11.79 -28.65
N ILE A 588 -20.88 -10.63 -28.86
CA ILE A 588 -21.59 -9.36 -28.97
C ILE A 588 -22.42 -9.32 -30.25
N SER A 589 -21.98 -9.91 -31.36
CA SER A 589 -22.76 -9.89 -32.61
C SER A 589 -24.00 -10.77 -32.59
N VAL A 590 -24.00 -11.90 -31.87
CA VAL A 590 -25.11 -12.90 -31.87
C VAL A 590 -25.86 -12.99 -30.54
N GLY A 591 -25.24 -12.63 -29.41
CA GLY A 591 -25.77 -12.85 -28.06
C GLY A 591 -27.01 -12.02 -27.69
N SER A 592 -27.68 -12.35 -26.59
CA SER A 592 -28.79 -11.57 -26.03
C SER A 592 -28.30 -10.28 -25.34
N SER A 593 -29.20 -9.32 -25.08
CA SER A 593 -28.85 -8.09 -24.34
C SER A 593 -28.29 -8.38 -22.95
N ALA A 594 -28.93 -9.29 -22.20
CA ALA A 594 -28.47 -9.71 -20.87
C ALA A 594 -27.05 -10.29 -20.88
N LEU A 595 -26.72 -11.12 -21.88
CA LEU A 595 -25.38 -11.67 -22.02
C LEU A 595 -24.33 -10.60 -22.35
N ILE A 596 -24.67 -9.64 -23.22
CA ILE A 596 -23.77 -8.55 -23.59
C ILE A 596 -23.43 -7.69 -22.37
N PHE A 597 -24.40 -7.45 -21.48
CA PHE A 597 -24.16 -6.73 -20.24
C PHE A 597 -23.18 -7.46 -19.30
N GLU A 598 -23.32 -8.78 -19.15
CA GLU A 598 -22.38 -9.58 -18.33
C GLU A 598 -20.98 -9.65 -18.97
N VAL A 599 -20.88 -9.73 -20.31
CA VAL A 599 -19.60 -9.63 -21.03
C VAL A 599 -18.93 -8.28 -20.75
N THR A 600 -19.70 -7.21 -20.81
CA THR A 600 -19.21 -5.84 -20.56
C THR A 600 -18.66 -5.69 -19.14
N LYS A 601 -19.40 -6.21 -18.15
CA LYS A 601 -18.96 -6.24 -16.75
C LYS A 601 -17.70 -7.09 -16.56
N ALA A 602 -17.57 -8.21 -17.28
CA ALA A 602 -16.35 -9.01 -17.23
C ALA A 602 -15.16 -8.28 -17.87
N VAL A 603 -15.37 -7.55 -18.97
CA VAL A 603 -14.33 -6.74 -19.64
C VAL A 603 -13.79 -5.64 -18.73
N THR A 604 -14.64 -4.93 -17.95
CA THR A 604 -14.16 -3.90 -17.03
C THR A 604 -13.25 -4.43 -15.93
N VAL A 605 -13.43 -5.70 -15.53
CA VAL A 605 -12.59 -6.38 -14.52
C VAL A 605 -11.34 -7.03 -15.13
N ILE A 606 -11.46 -7.65 -16.30
CA ILE A 606 -10.42 -8.49 -16.88
C ILE A 606 -9.43 -7.69 -17.73
N PHE A 607 -9.89 -6.65 -18.44
CA PHE A 607 -9.09 -6.03 -19.52
C PHE A 607 -8.23 -4.87 -19.02
N PHE A 608 -7.00 -4.82 -19.52
CA PHE A 608 -6.09 -3.70 -19.38
C PHE A 608 -5.94 -2.93 -20.69
N GLN A 609 -5.24 -1.78 -20.66
CA GLN A 609 -5.11 -0.88 -21.81
C GLN A 609 -4.71 -1.59 -23.13
N ALA A 610 -3.80 -2.57 -23.08
CA ALA A 610 -3.40 -3.32 -24.27
C ALA A 610 -4.51 -4.25 -24.83
N ASP A 611 -5.39 -4.77 -23.98
CA ASP A 611 -6.49 -5.65 -24.38
C ASP A 611 -7.58 -4.88 -25.15
N TYR A 612 -7.83 -3.61 -24.77
CA TYR A 612 -8.83 -2.74 -25.44
C TYR A 612 -8.46 -2.42 -26.89
N ILE A 613 -7.17 -2.37 -27.24
CA ILE A 613 -6.71 -2.15 -28.62
C ILE A 613 -7.14 -3.32 -29.51
N ASN A 614 -6.89 -4.56 -29.06
CA ASN A 614 -7.26 -5.76 -29.81
C ASN A 614 -8.80 -5.93 -29.88
N LEU A 615 -9.50 -5.54 -28.80
CA LEU A 615 -10.95 -5.57 -28.74
C LEU A 615 -11.58 -4.60 -29.75
N ALA A 616 -11.11 -3.35 -29.79
CA ALA A 616 -11.61 -2.33 -30.72
C ALA A 616 -11.51 -2.81 -32.17
N GLN A 617 -10.33 -3.30 -32.59
CA GLN A 617 -10.12 -3.86 -33.94
C GLN A 617 -11.03 -5.06 -34.24
N SER A 618 -11.25 -5.93 -33.26
CA SER A 618 -12.13 -7.10 -33.42
C SER A 618 -13.60 -6.71 -33.54
N LEU A 619 -14.04 -5.66 -32.85
CA LEU A 619 -15.41 -5.17 -32.92
C LEU A 619 -15.70 -4.39 -34.20
N GLU A 620 -14.74 -3.61 -34.70
CA GLU A 620 -14.84 -2.93 -35.99
C GLU A 620 -14.94 -3.93 -37.13
N THR A 621 -14.07 -4.95 -37.15
CA THR A 621 -14.11 -6.00 -38.19
C THR A 621 -15.40 -6.82 -38.15
N ALA A 622 -16.00 -7.01 -36.97
CA ALA A 622 -17.27 -7.69 -36.80
C ALA A 622 -18.51 -6.78 -36.95
N GLY A 623 -18.35 -5.47 -37.16
CA GLY A 623 -19.46 -4.50 -37.23
C GLY A 623 -20.35 -4.49 -35.97
N SER A 624 -19.77 -4.79 -34.80
CA SER A 624 -20.52 -5.04 -33.56
C SER A 624 -20.58 -3.83 -32.61
N VAL A 625 -19.91 -2.74 -32.96
CA VAL A 625 -19.90 -1.50 -32.17
C VAL A 625 -21.30 -0.86 -32.13
N ASP A 626 -21.99 -0.81 -33.28
CA ASP A 626 -23.34 -0.25 -33.40
C ASP A 626 -24.33 -0.95 -32.46
N ARG A 627 -24.17 -2.26 -32.27
CA ARG A 627 -25.01 -3.03 -31.37
C ARG A 627 -24.80 -2.67 -29.89
N LEU A 628 -23.57 -2.36 -29.49
CA LEU A 628 -23.29 -1.87 -28.13
C LEU A 628 -23.86 -0.46 -27.93
N ILE A 629 -23.80 0.38 -28.97
CA ILE A 629 -24.39 1.72 -28.96
C ILE A 629 -25.91 1.64 -28.81
N ASP A 630 -26.57 0.76 -29.58
CA ASP A 630 -28.03 0.57 -29.52
C ASP A 630 -28.51 0.11 -28.13
N LEU A 631 -27.70 -0.69 -27.42
CA LEU A 631 -28.04 -1.19 -26.09
C LEU A 631 -27.99 -0.12 -24.99
N LEU A 632 -27.28 0.99 -25.18
CA LEU A 632 -27.28 2.10 -24.22
C LEU A 632 -28.69 2.65 -23.97
N GLY A 633 -29.54 2.64 -25.00
CA GLY A 633 -30.93 3.11 -24.90
C GLY A 633 -31.88 2.15 -24.17
N VAL A 634 -31.42 0.94 -23.84
CA VAL A 634 -32.22 -0.15 -23.24
C VAL A 634 -31.77 -0.46 -21.80
N CYS A 635 -30.73 0.21 -21.29
CA CYS A 635 -30.23 0.01 -19.93
C CYS A 635 -31.25 0.49 -18.89
N GLU A 636 -31.74 -0.42 -18.04
CA GLU A 636 -32.64 -0.10 -16.93
C GLU A 636 -31.91 0.07 -15.59
N ASP A 637 -30.71 -0.51 -15.43
CA ASP A 637 -29.95 -0.49 -14.18
C ASP A 637 -28.64 0.31 -14.26
N ALA A 638 -28.29 0.94 -13.14
CA ALA A 638 -27.08 1.75 -13.00
C ALA A 638 -25.77 0.98 -13.26
N SER A 639 -25.75 -0.32 -12.94
CA SER A 639 -24.54 -1.13 -13.07
C SER A 639 -24.21 -1.44 -14.53
N THR A 640 -25.19 -1.87 -15.33
CA THR A 640 -24.99 -2.14 -16.75
C THR A 640 -24.66 -0.86 -17.50
N LEU A 641 -25.34 0.25 -17.17
CA LEU A 641 -25.06 1.55 -17.77
C LEU A 641 -23.61 1.98 -17.52
N ALA A 642 -23.13 1.92 -16.27
CA ALA A 642 -21.78 2.32 -15.91
C ALA A 642 -20.72 1.47 -16.63
N ASN A 643 -20.90 0.14 -16.64
CA ASN A 643 -19.96 -0.77 -17.29
C ASN A 643 -19.96 -0.59 -18.81
N LEU A 644 -21.13 -0.49 -19.44
CA LEU A 644 -21.25 -0.32 -20.90
C LEU A 644 -20.68 1.00 -21.38
N SER A 645 -20.98 2.09 -20.66
CA SER A 645 -20.41 3.40 -20.96
C SER A 645 -18.89 3.41 -20.79
N SER A 646 -18.36 2.72 -19.77
CA SER A 646 -16.91 2.61 -19.56
C SER A 646 -16.20 1.83 -20.66
N VAL A 647 -16.77 0.70 -21.09
CA VAL A 647 -16.20 -0.10 -22.19
C VAL A 647 -16.25 0.68 -23.50
N LEU A 648 -17.38 1.31 -23.83
CA LEU A 648 -17.51 2.15 -25.03
C LEU A 648 -16.55 3.35 -25.02
N ALA A 649 -16.39 4.02 -23.87
CA ALA A 649 -15.45 5.13 -23.72
C ALA A 649 -13.99 4.69 -23.87
N LYS A 650 -13.62 3.49 -23.42
CA LYS A 650 -12.26 2.95 -23.62
C LYS A 650 -12.03 2.48 -25.06
N ILE A 651 -13.04 1.91 -25.70
CA ILE A 651 -12.99 1.55 -27.12
C ILE A 651 -12.85 2.81 -27.98
N SER A 652 -13.52 3.92 -27.62
CA SER A 652 -13.46 5.17 -28.38
C SER A 652 -12.05 5.81 -28.43
N GLU A 653 -11.13 5.43 -27.52
CA GLU A 653 -9.71 5.84 -27.59
C GLU A 653 -8.94 5.18 -28.76
N HIS A 654 -9.51 4.15 -29.40
CA HIS A 654 -8.78 3.26 -30.33
C HIS A 654 -9.50 2.99 -31.66
N VAL A 655 -10.71 3.52 -31.86
CA VAL A 655 -11.49 3.42 -33.11
C VAL A 655 -11.37 4.69 -33.95
N ASP A 656 -11.86 4.63 -35.19
CA ASP A 656 -11.91 5.80 -36.08
C ASP A 656 -12.70 6.97 -35.47
N ASP A 657 -12.23 8.20 -35.71
CA ASP A 657 -12.79 9.45 -35.14
C ASP A 657 -14.32 9.59 -35.37
N ALA A 658 -14.85 9.08 -36.49
CA ALA A 658 -16.28 9.11 -36.80
C ALA A 658 -17.11 8.23 -35.85
N ILE A 659 -16.63 7.01 -35.56
CA ILE A 659 -17.27 6.07 -34.64
C ILE A 659 -17.14 6.59 -33.20
N ALA A 660 -15.97 7.13 -32.86
CA ALA A 660 -15.73 7.75 -31.56
C ALA A 660 -16.68 8.93 -31.28
N ASP A 661 -16.94 9.76 -32.29
CA ASP A 661 -17.92 10.84 -32.23
C ASP A 661 -19.36 10.34 -32.08
N GLU A 662 -19.71 9.24 -32.75
CA GLU A 662 -21.02 8.59 -32.61
C GLU A 662 -21.22 8.05 -31.19
N ILE A 663 -20.24 7.34 -30.63
CA ILE A 663 -20.24 6.85 -29.25
C ILE A 663 -20.47 8.01 -28.27
N LEU A 664 -19.71 9.10 -28.42
CA LEU A 664 -19.83 10.27 -27.55
C LEU A 664 -21.25 10.86 -27.58
N SER A 665 -21.89 10.87 -28.75
CA SER A 665 -23.25 11.41 -28.92
C SER A 665 -24.36 10.54 -28.34
N ARG A 666 -24.11 9.24 -28.13
CA ARG A 666 -25.12 8.24 -27.74
C ARG A 666 -25.08 7.86 -26.27
N ILE A 667 -23.98 8.12 -25.57
CA ILE A 667 -23.88 7.87 -24.13
C ILE A 667 -24.85 8.81 -23.38
N PRO A 668 -25.77 8.30 -22.55
CA PRO A 668 -26.71 9.12 -21.79
C PRO A 668 -25.99 9.78 -20.60
N MET A 669 -25.37 10.93 -20.89
CA MET A 669 -24.56 11.70 -19.95
C MET A 669 -25.35 12.20 -18.74
N ASP A 670 -26.66 12.38 -18.89
CA ASP A 670 -27.60 12.73 -17.82
C ASP A 670 -27.69 11.61 -16.76
N GLN A 671 -27.84 10.36 -17.19
CA GLN A 671 -27.87 9.21 -16.30
C GLN A 671 -26.49 8.93 -15.67
N ILE A 672 -25.40 9.15 -16.42
CA ILE A 672 -24.04 9.10 -15.87
C ILE A 672 -23.82 10.16 -14.79
N ALA A 673 -24.40 11.36 -14.95
CA ALA A 673 -24.34 12.41 -13.95
C ALA A 673 -25.04 12.00 -12.63
N ASP A 674 -26.12 11.20 -12.70
CA ASP A 674 -26.81 10.70 -11.51
C ASP A 674 -25.97 9.71 -10.69
N LEU A 675 -25.05 8.99 -11.33
CA LEU A 675 -24.10 8.09 -10.65
C LEU A 675 -23.01 8.84 -9.87
N LEU A 676 -22.83 10.15 -10.10
CA LEU A 676 -21.89 11.01 -9.36
C LEU A 676 -22.50 11.60 -8.08
N SER A 677 -23.54 10.98 -7.51
CA SER A 677 -24.07 11.38 -6.21
C SER A 677 -23.18 10.87 -5.06
N PRO A 678 -23.10 11.58 -3.91
CA PRO A 678 -22.32 11.13 -2.74
C PRO A 678 -22.66 9.73 -2.24
N GLU A 679 -23.91 9.28 -2.43
CA GLU A 679 -24.40 7.96 -2.00
C GLU A 679 -23.87 6.81 -2.89
N ASN A 680 -23.32 7.11 -4.07
CA ASN A 680 -22.94 6.13 -5.10
C ASN A 680 -21.42 5.93 -5.22
N GLU A 681 -20.66 6.07 -4.12
CA GLU A 681 -19.20 6.07 -4.14
C GLU A 681 -18.56 4.85 -4.82
N HIS A 682 -19.19 3.67 -4.74
CA HIS A 682 -18.75 2.45 -5.43
C HIS A 682 -18.67 2.55 -6.97
N TRP A 683 -19.34 3.53 -7.59
CA TRP A 683 -19.33 3.72 -9.04
C TRP A 683 -18.32 4.77 -9.49
N HIS A 684 -17.79 5.58 -8.56
CA HIS A 684 -16.95 6.72 -8.89
C HIS A 684 -15.71 6.34 -9.71
N GLU A 685 -15.06 5.22 -9.40
CA GLU A 685 -13.88 4.77 -10.15
C GLU A 685 -14.20 4.50 -11.63
N ILE A 686 -15.28 3.76 -11.90
CA ILE A 686 -15.73 3.44 -13.26
C ILE A 686 -16.20 4.70 -13.98
N VAL A 687 -16.96 5.56 -13.31
CA VAL A 687 -17.51 6.79 -13.89
C VAL A 687 -16.40 7.79 -14.20
N PHE A 688 -15.48 8.06 -13.27
CA PHE A 688 -14.35 8.96 -13.54
C PHE A 688 -13.45 8.43 -14.66
N THR A 689 -13.20 7.13 -14.72
CA THR A 689 -12.46 6.52 -15.83
C THR A 689 -13.16 6.77 -17.17
N THR A 690 -14.49 6.61 -17.20
CA THR A 690 -15.32 6.86 -18.38
C THR A 690 -15.21 8.31 -18.84
N LEU A 691 -15.37 9.28 -17.92
CA LEU A 691 -15.29 10.70 -18.24
C LEU A 691 -13.90 11.12 -18.70
N VAL A 692 -12.83 10.56 -18.10
CA VAL A 692 -11.46 10.81 -18.52
C VAL A 692 -11.22 10.30 -19.94
N SER A 693 -11.68 9.10 -20.28
CA SER A 693 -11.54 8.56 -21.65
C SER A 693 -12.30 9.40 -22.67
N LEU A 694 -13.54 9.81 -22.38
CA LEU A 694 -14.34 10.65 -23.29
C LEU A 694 -13.74 12.05 -23.48
N THR A 695 -13.17 12.65 -22.43
CA THR A 695 -12.50 13.97 -22.55
C THR A 695 -11.21 13.91 -23.36
N LYS A 696 -10.45 12.80 -23.34
CA LYS A 696 -9.28 12.62 -24.21
C LYS A 696 -9.66 12.61 -25.68
N VAL A 697 -10.75 11.91 -26.02
CA VAL A 697 -11.20 11.68 -27.40
C VAL A 697 -11.92 12.92 -27.93
N GLY A 698 -13.01 13.33 -27.29
CA GLY A 698 -13.88 14.42 -27.77
C GLY A 698 -13.40 15.82 -27.40
N LYS A 699 -12.35 15.97 -26.57
CA LYS A 699 -11.78 17.27 -26.14
C LYS A 699 -12.88 18.23 -25.68
N LEU A 700 -12.98 19.42 -26.29
CA LEU A 700 -13.98 20.45 -25.93
C LEU A 700 -15.42 19.98 -26.16
N LYS A 701 -15.70 19.29 -27.29
CA LYS A 701 -17.04 18.79 -27.63
C LYS A 701 -17.58 17.84 -26.55
N ALA A 702 -16.73 16.95 -26.03
CA ALA A 702 -17.11 16.07 -24.92
C ALA A 702 -17.42 16.88 -23.64
N VAL A 703 -16.59 17.86 -23.31
CA VAL A 703 -16.82 18.71 -22.13
C VAL A 703 -18.13 19.50 -22.24
N GLU A 704 -18.45 20.04 -23.42
CA GLU A 704 -19.72 20.75 -23.67
C GLU A 704 -20.92 19.83 -23.41
N THR A 705 -20.92 18.60 -23.96
CA THR A 705 -22.00 17.63 -23.71
C THR A 705 -22.13 17.23 -22.24
N MET A 706 -21.01 17.14 -21.50
CA MET A 706 -21.01 16.83 -20.07
C MET A 706 -21.64 17.97 -19.25
N ILE A 707 -21.35 19.23 -19.62
CA ILE A 707 -21.91 20.41 -18.96
C ILE A 707 -23.41 20.54 -19.26
N GLU A 708 -23.83 20.34 -20.51
CA GLU A 708 -25.26 20.36 -20.89
C GLU A 708 -26.07 19.33 -20.10
N SER A 709 -25.45 18.20 -19.75
CA SER A 709 -26.05 17.12 -18.98
C SER A 709 -25.95 17.31 -17.45
N GLY A 710 -25.32 18.39 -16.98
CA GLY A 710 -25.24 18.74 -15.57
C GLY A 710 -24.19 17.99 -14.76
N ILE A 711 -23.20 17.36 -15.40
CA ILE A 711 -22.09 16.69 -14.71
C ILE A 711 -21.29 17.69 -13.86
N ASP A 712 -21.05 18.88 -14.40
CA ASP A 712 -20.41 19.98 -13.68
C ASP A 712 -21.11 20.27 -12.35
N LYS A 713 -22.44 20.35 -12.33
CA LYS A 713 -23.23 20.58 -11.10
C LYS A 713 -23.05 19.44 -10.10
N LYS A 714 -23.04 18.18 -10.54
CA LYS A 714 -22.82 17.01 -9.68
C LYS A 714 -21.41 16.98 -9.12
N LEU A 715 -20.39 17.33 -9.92
CA LEU A 715 -19.02 17.49 -9.45
C LEU A 715 -18.93 18.57 -8.34
N LEU A 716 -19.66 19.68 -8.46
CA LEU A 716 -19.72 20.71 -7.41
C LEU A 716 -20.39 20.20 -6.12
N VAL A 717 -21.42 19.37 -6.23
CA VAL A 717 -22.03 18.70 -5.07
C VAL A 717 -21.02 17.77 -4.39
N LEU A 718 -20.27 16.97 -5.17
CA LEU A 718 -19.22 16.08 -4.66
C LEU A 718 -18.08 16.84 -3.97
N LEU A 719 -17.74 18.05 -4.44
CA LEU A 719 -16.76 18.90 -3.76
C LEU A 719 -17.20 19.30 -2.35
N GLY A 720 -18.50 19.52 -2.14
CA GLY A 720 -19.06 19.89 -0.84
C GLY A 720 -19.35 18.72 0.09
N THR A 721 -19.70 17.55 -0.45
CA THR A 721 -20.30 16.44 0.33
C THR A 721 -19.68 15.06 0.09
N GLY A 722 -18.78 14.90 -0.89
CA GLY A 722 -18.14 13.62 -1.23
C GLY A 722 -16.89 13.28 -0.40
N SER A 723 -16.38 12.05 -0.54
CA SER A 723 -15.13 11.58 0.09
C SER A 723 -13.88 12.31 -0.44
N GLU A 724 -12.76 12.27 0.29
CA GLU A 724 -11.51 12.93 -0.14
C GLU A 724 -11.04 12.47 -1.54
N ILE A 725 -11.18 11.18 -1.85
CA ILE A 725 -10.84 10.61 -3.15
C ILE A 725 -11.77 11.15 -4.25
N SER A 726 -13.07 11.23 -3.95
CA SER A 726 -14.07 11.74 -4.90
C SER A 726 -13.90 13.25 -5.14
N GLN A 727 -13.61 14.02 -4.09
CA GLN A 727 -13.28 15.44 -4.18
C GLN A 727 -12.03 15.65 -5.04
N HIS A 728 -11.00 14.80 -4.87
CA HIS A 728 -9.78 14.89 -5.67
C HIS A 728 -10.05 14.68 -7.17
N HIS A 729 -10.77 13.62 -7.52
CA HIS A 729 -11.14 13.35 -8.91
C HIS A 729 -12.04 14.45 -9.49
N ALA A 730 -12.98 15.00 -8.70
CA ALA A 730 -13.82 16.12 -9.12
C ALA A 730 -13.01 17.40 -9.40
N ILE A 731 -11.99 17.70 -8.59
CA ILE A 731 -11.08 18.83 -8.85
C ILE A 731 -10.31 18.61 -10.17
N ILE A 732 -9.78 17.40 -10.40
CA ILE A 732 -9.05 17.08 -11.63
C ILE A 732 -9.94 17.25 -12.85
N MET A 733 -11.18 16.75 -12.80
CA MET A 733 -12.13 16.86 -13.90
C MET A 733 -12.52 18.31 -14.19
N LEU A 734 -12.90 19.09 -13.17
CA LEU A 734 -13.24 20.51 -13.36
C LEU A 734 -12.05 21.33 -13.86
N LYS A 735 -10.83 21.01 -13.41
CA LYS A 735 -9.62 21.62 -13.95
C LYS A 735 -9.42 21.28 -15.43
N THR A 736 -9.64 20.03 -15.80
CA THR A 736 -9.55 19.56 -17.19
C THR A 736 -10.58 20.28 -18.07
N PHE A 737 -11.80 20.50 -17.57
CA PHE A 737 -12.83 21.28 -18.27
C PHE A 737 -12.38 22.72 -18.53
N CYS A 738 -11.81 23.38 -17.52
CA CYS A 738 -11.26 24.73 -17.66
C CYS A 738 -10.06 24.79 -18.63
N GLU A 739 -9.14 23.81 -18.56
CA GLU A 739 -7.96 23.74 -19.43
C GLU A 739 -8.34 23.54 -20.90
N LEU A 740 -9.45 22.83 -21.17
CA LEU A 740 -10.00 22.63 -22.50
C LEU A 740 -10.85 23.81 -23.01
N GLY A 741 -11.05 24.86 -22.21
CA GLY A 741 -11.70 26.10 -22.61
C GLY A 741 -13.22 26.14 -22.41
N ALA A 742 -13.78 25.27 -21.58
CA ALA A 742 -15.23 25.21 -21.38
C ALA A 742 -15.79 26.42 -20.60
N PRO A 743 -16.96 26.96 -20.99
CA PRO A 743 -17.55 28.16 -20.39
C PRO A 743 -18.26 27.83 -19.06
N LEU A 744 -17.50 27.48 -18.03
CA LEU A 744 -18.04 27.19 -16.68
C LEU A 744 -18.57 28.43 -15.93
N GLN A 745 -18.48 29.63 -16.53
CA GLN A 745 -18.88 30.91 -15.91
C GLN A 745 -20.35 30.95 -15.44
N GLY A 746 -21.25 30.23 -16.12
CA GLY A 746 -22.68 30.15 -15.73
C GLY A 746 -22.95 29.28 -14.49
N CYS A 747 -22.12 28.27 -14.25
CA CYS A 747 -22.29 27.29 -13.17
C CYS A 747 -21.37 27.55 -11.97
N MET A 748 -20.22 28.16 -12.23
CA MET A 748 -19.20 28.56 -11.24
C MET A 748 -19.18 30.07 -11.03
N GLY A 749 -20.35 30.69 -10.86
CA GLY A 749 -20.42 32.12 -10.55
C GLY A 749 -19.78 32.46 -9.18
N PRO A 750 -19.44 33.74 -8.92
CA PRO A 750 -18.90 34.19 -7.63
C PRO A 750 -19.75 33.78 -6.43
N ALA A 751 -21.07 33.64 -6.62
CA ALA A 751 -22.01 33.18 -5.60
C ALA A 751 -21.82 31.70 -5.21
N VAL A 752 -21.50 30.81 -6.17
CA VAL A 752 -21.34 29.37 -5.91
C VAL A 752 -20.00 29.06 -5.24
N LEU A 753 -18.94 29.76 -5.68
CA LEU A 753 -17.62 29.68 -5.04
C LEU A 753 -17.64 30.02 -3.54
N ILE A 754 -18.59 30.83 -3.10
CA ILE A 754 -18.73 31.23 -1.69
C ILE A 754 -19.21 30.05 -0.81
N HIS A 755 -19.96 29.11 -1.37
CA HIS A 755 -20.52 27.97 -0.65
C HIS A 755 -19.66 26.70 -0.73
N LEU A 756 -18.59 26.71 -1.53
CA LEU A 756 -17.67 25.57 -1.64
C LEU A 756 -16.68 25.52 -0.46
N PRO A 757 -16.23 24.31 -0.07
CA PRO A 757 -15.12 24.16 0.85
C PRO A 757 -13.88 24.93 0.41
N TRP A 758 -13.15 25.47 1.38
CA TRP A 758 -12.10 26.45 1.13
C TRP A 758 -10.98 25.93 0.19
N HIS A 759 -10.61 24.65 0.26
CA HIS A 759 -9.59 24.03 -0.61
C HIS A 759 -10.03 23.91 -2.07
N ALA A 760 -11.30 23.59 -2.29
CA ALA A 760 -11.92 23.55 -3.61
C ALA A 760 -12.01 24.97 -4.21
N ARG A 761 -12.44 25.95 -3.39
CA ARG A 761 -12.48 27.37 -3.79
C ARG A 761 -11.10 27.86 -4.24
N LEU A 762 -10.05 27.54 -3.49
CA LEU A 762 -8.68 27.98 -3.79
C LEU A 762 -8.10 27.35 -5.08
N SER A 763 -8.47 26.10 -5.36
CA SER A 763 -8.04 25.38 -6.56
C SER A 763 -8.76 25.85 -7.83
N LEU A 764 -10.02 26.29 -7.70
CA LEU A 764 -10.90 26.61 -8.84
C LEU A 764 -11.02 28.12 -9.13
N GLU A 765 -10.82 29.00 -8.15
CA GLU A 765 -10.96 30.48 -8.29
C GLU A 765 -10.11 31.05 -9.45
N ARG A 766 -8.90 30.52 -9.66
CA ARG A 766 -7.99 30.97 -10.74
C ARG A 766 -8.55 30.76 -12.15
N PHE A 767 -9.46 29.81 -12.31
CA PHE A 767 -10.05 29.45 -13.59
C PHE A 767 -11.38 30.17 -13.85
N VAL A 768 -12.06 30.66 -12.79
CA VAL A 768 -13.35 31.35 -12.88
C VAL A 768 -13.20 32.86 -13.17
N LEU A 769 -12.14 33.49 -12.66
CA LEU A 769 -11.95 34.95 -12.76
C LEU A 769 -11.21 35.40 -14.05
N PHE A 770 -10.73 34.46 -14.86
CA PHE A 770 -9.96 34.77 -16.07
C PHE A 770 -10.82 34.64 -17.33
N ASP A 771 -11.36 35.76 -17.80
CA ASP A 771 -11.72 35.90 -19.21
C ASP A 771 -10.48 36.38 -19.97
N GLN A 772 -9.84 35.50 -20.75
CA GLN A 772 -8.69 35.89 -21.58
C GLN A 772 -9.09 36.83 -22.74
N ASN A 773 -10.38 37.08 -22.96
CA ASN A 773 -10.87 37.76 -24.17
C ASN A 773 -11.56 39.12 -23.95
N VAL A 774 -11.61 39.66 -22.72
CA VAL A 774 -12.17 41.02 -22.48
C VAL A 774 -11.03 42.05 -22.37
N PRO A 775 -10.93 43.03 -23.29
CA PRO A 775 -9.96 44.12 -23.17
C PRO A 775 -10.23 44.94 -21.89
N PRO A 776 -9.19 45.44 -21.21
CA PRO A 776 -9.37 46.25 -20.00
C PRO A 776 -10.23 47.48 -20.30
N SER A 777 -11.29 47.69 -19.52
CA SER A 777 -12.13 48.88 -19.65
C SER A 777 -11.28 50.15 -19.42
N PRO A 778 -11.50 51.23 -20.18
CA PRO A 778 -10.56 52.36 -20.26
C PRO A 778 -10.52 53.26 -19.00
N LYS A 779 -11.27 52.98 -17.93
CA LYS A 779 -11.32 53.80 -16.70
C LYS A 779 -11.47 52.97 -15.41
N PRO A 780 -10.42 52.25 -14.94
CA PRO A 780 -10.46 51.47 -13.70
C PRO A 780 -10.77 52.31 -12.44
N GLN A 781 -10.49 53.62 -12.48
CA GLN A 781 -10.77 54.56 -11.38
C GLN A 781 -12.28 54.73 -11.13
N GLN A 782 -13.10 54.82 -12.18
CA GLN A 782 -14.55 55.02 -12.04
C GLN A 782 -15.24 53.78 -11.46
N SER A 783 -14.84 52.58 -11.88
CA SER A 783 -15.35 51.34 -11.29
C SER A 783 -14.94 51.16 -9.82
N PHE A 784 -13.71 51.55 -9.48
CA PHE A 784 -13.22 51.47 -8.10
C PHE A 784 -13.97 52.45 -7.18
N GLU A 785 -14.22 53.68 -7.62
CA GLU A 785 -15.02 54.66 -6.88
C GLU A 785 -16.47 54.20 -6.64
N VAL A 786 -17.08 53.51 -7.62
CA VAL A 786 -18.43 52.92 -7.46
C VAL A 786 -18.43 51.84 -6.38
N PHE A 787 -17.46 50.92 -6.38
CA PHE A 787 -17.36 49.88 -5.34
C PHE A 787 -17.01 50.46 -3.97
N LEU A 788 -16.17 51.50 -3.91
CA LEU A 788 -15.88 52.23 -2.67
C LEU A 788 -17.12 52.95 -2.14
N HIS A 789 -17.95 53.54 -3.00
CA HIS A 789 -19.20 54.15 -2.54
C HIS A 789 -20.16 53.09 -2.00
N LYS A 790 -20.26 51.92 -2.65
CA LYS A 790 -21.10 50.79 -2.21
C LYS A 790 -20.62 50.19 -0.89
N ILE A 791 -19.32 49.97 -0.67
CA ILE A 791 -18.81 49.39 0.59
C ILE A 791 -19.02 50.30 1.82
N LEU A 792 -19.19 51.61 1.59
CA LEU A 792 -19.49 52.60 2.62
C LEU A 792 -20.99 52.68 2.97
N GLN A 793 -21.88 52.12 2.15
CA GLN A 793 -23.32 52.05 2.42
C GLN A 793 -23.63 51.15 3.64
N LYS A 794 -24.86 51.23 4.15
CA LYS A 794 -25.33 50.38 5.26
C LYS A 794 -25.90 49.04 4.82
N ASP A 795 -26.27 48.88 3.54
CA ASP A 795 -26.89 47.65 3.03
C ASP A 795 -25.86 46.51 2.87
N HIS A 796 -26.17 45.33 3.43
CA HIS A 796 -25.30 44.16 3.42
C HIS A 796 -25.08 43.60 2.00
N LYS A 797 -26.10 43.68 1.14
CA LYS A 797 -26.02 43.18 -0.24
C LYS A 797 -25.07 44.02 -1.09
N ASP A 798 -25.19 45.35 -0.98
CA ASP A 798 -24.29 46.30 -1.63
C ASP A 798 -22.84 46.15 -1.15
N ILE A 799 -22.63 45.87 0.14
CA ILE A 799 -21.29 45.63 0.71
C ILE A 799 -20.67 44.34 0.14
N ILE A 800 -21.43 43.25 0.02
CA ILE A 800 -20.93 41.99 -0.53
C ILE A 800 -20.59 42.14 -2.01
N GLU A 801 -21.46 42.79 -2.79
CA GLU A 801 -21.20 43.08 -4.21
C GLU A 801 -19.95 43.95 -4.37
N ALA A 802 -19.76 44.94 -3.50
CA ALA A 802 -18.55 45.77 -3.48
C ALA A 802 -17.29 44.96 -3.15
N ILE A 803 -17.32 44.08 -2.15
CA ILE A 803 -16.18 43.23 -1.79
C ILE A 803 -15.81 42.30 -2.97
N GLN A 804 -16.80 41.72 -3.65
CA GLN A 804 -16.58 40.90 -4.84
C GLN A 804 -15.96 41.70 -5.98
N GLY A 805 -16.47 42.90 -6.26
CA GLY A 805 -15.88 43.79 -7.27
C GLY A 805 -14.44 44.20 -6.93
N LEU A 806 -14.12 44.35 -5.65
CA LEU A 806 -12.77 44.68 -5.16
C LEU A 806 -11.78 43.51 -5.27
N LEU A 807 -12.22 42.26 -5.42
CA LEU A 807 -11.31 41.11 -5.61
C LEU A 807 -10.52 41.22 -6.91
N LEU A 808 -11.12 41.74 -7.98
CA LEU A 808 -10.44 41.99 -9.26
C LEU A 808 -9.25 42.96 -9.09
N PHE A 809 -9.39 43.94 -8.19
CA PHE A 809 -8.30 44.87 -7.85
C PHE A 809 -7.28 44.21 -6.92
N ALA A 810 -7.72 43.35 -6.00
CA ALA A 810 -6.82 42.58 -5.14
C ALA A 810 -5.90 41.64 -5.92
N GLU A 811 -6.36 41.05 -7.03
CA GLU A 811 -5.50 40.24 -7.91
C GLU A 811 -4.39 41.04 -8.58
N ARG A 812 -4.63 42.33 -8.81
CA ARG A 812 -3.65 43.28 -9.36
C ARG A 812 -2.98 44.15 -8.29
N ALA A 813 -3.01 43.73 -7.02
CA ALA A 813 -2.43 44.49 -5.91
C ALA A 813 -0.91 44.74 -6.01
N ASN A 814 -0.21 44.03 -6.91
CA ASN A 814 1.20 44.28 -7.23
C ASN A 814 1.41 45.37 -8.30
N ASP A 815 0.38 45.83 -9.00
CA ASP A 815 0.48 46.96 -9.94
C ASP A 815 0.50 48.26 -9.13
N SER A 816 1.55 49.07 -9.33
CA SER A 816 1.76 50.31 -8.59
C SER A 816 0.56 51.27 -8.68
N ARG A 817 -0.14 51.31 -9.82
CA ARG A 817 -1.31 52.19 -10.01
C ARG A 817 -2.52 51.74 -9.19
N VAL A 818 -2.71 50.43 -9.05
CA VAL A 818 -3.80 49.84 -8.24
C VAL A 818 -3.46 49.95 -6.77
N GLN A 819 -2.19 49.79 -6.42
CA GLN A 819 -1.68 50.03 -5.07
C GLN A 819 -1.94 51.47 -4.63
N ASP A 820 -1.59 52.46 -5.44
CA ASP A 820 -1.84 53.88 -5.13
C ASP A 820 -3.34 54.18 -4.92
N LEU A 821 -4.22 53.56 -5.71
CA LEU A 821 -5.67 53.67 -5.56
C LEU A 821 -6.19 53.05 -4.27
N LEU A 822 -5.72 51.85 -3.92
CA LEU A 822 -6.14 51.14 -2.70
C LEU A 822 -5.68 51.87 -1.44
N PHE A 823 -4.41 52.31 -1.39
CA PHE A 823 -3.84 53.06 -0.26
C PHE A 823 -4.35 54.50 -0.16
N GLY A 824 -4.72 55.13 -1.28
CA GLY A 824 -5.35 56.46 -1.30
C GLY A 824 -6.82 56.48 -0.86
N SER A 825 -7.41 55.33 -0.55
CA SER A 825 -8.82 55.17 -0.17
C SER A 825 -9.01 54.81 1.31
N ASN A 826 -10.21 55.06 1.85
CA ASN A 826 -10.61 54.63 3.21
C ASN A 826 -11.00 53.14 3.29
N LEU A 827 -10.61 52.32 2.32
CA LEU A 827 -11.01 50.91 2.23
C LEU A 827 -10.55 50.11 3.45
N PHE A 828 -9.31 50.28 3.87
CA PHE A 828 -8.73 49.47 4.95
C PHE A 828 -9.37 49.78 6.31
N ASP A 829 -9.63 51.06 6.60
CA ASP A 829 -10.35 51.48 7.79
C ASP A 829 -11.78 50.92 7.79
N ARG A 830 -12.43 50.88 6.62
CA ARG A 830 -13.73 50.25 6.45
C ARG A 830 -13.69 48.73 6.64
N LEU A 831 -12.68 48.04 6.11
CA LEU A 831 -12.53 46.58 6.28
C LEU A 831 -12.29 46.20 7.75
N ALA A 832 -11.47 46.96 8.47
CA ALA A 832 -11.28 46.78 9.91
C ALA A 832 -12.61 46.92 10.66
N PHE A 833 -13.39 47.95 10.33
CA PHE A 833 -14.71 48.16 10.91
C PHE A 833 -15.72 47.05 10.57
N LEU A 834 -15.70 46.51 9.35
CA LEU A 834 -16.60 45.42 8.93
C LEU A 834 -16.29 44.11 9.66
N LEU A 835 -15.02 43.80 9.91
CA LEU A 835 -14.60 42.61 10.66
C LEU A 835 -15.02 42.68 12.15
N GLN A 836 -15.06 43.88 12.72
CA GLN A 836 -15.45 44.16 14.11
C GLN A 836 -16.94 43.98 14.40
N ARG A 837 -17.82 44.07 13.40
CA ARG A 837 -19.27 43.97 13.62
C ARG A 837 -19.64 42.60 14.19
N ARG A 838 -20.41 42.57 15.27
CA ARG A 838 -20.83 41.31 15.92
C ARG A 838 -22.30 40.96 15.68
N GLU A 839 -22.96 41.70 14.80
CA GLU A 839 -24.36 41.50 14.43
C GLU A 839 -24.50 40.26 13.56
N VAL A 840 -25.50 39.41 13.81
CA VAL A 840 -25.72 38.14 13.09
C VAL A 840 -25.95 38.37 11.58
N GLU A 841 -26.63 39.46 11.22
CA GLU A 841 -26.88 39.87 9.82
C GLU A 841 -25.58 40.24 9.07
N SER A 842 -24.46 40.45 9.78
CA SER A 842 -23.16 40.80 9.21
C SER A 842 -22.21 39.63 9.00
N ASN A 843 -22.58 38.40 9.34
CA ASN A 843 -21.69 37.23 9.28
C ASN A 843 -21.12 36.99 7.88
N GLN A 844 -21.96 37.03 6.85
CA GLN A 844 -21.51 36.88 5.46
C GLN A 844 -20.57 38.01 5.05
N VAL A 845 -20.87 39.26 5.44
CA VAL A 845 -20.00 40.42 5.19
C VAL A 845 -18.62 40.24 5.85
N ARG A 846 -18.57 39.70 7.07
CA ARG A 846 -17.31 39.42 7.78
C ARG A 846 -16.49 38.34 7.09
N SER A 847 -17.11 37.24 6.67
CA SER A 847 -16.43 36.16 5.94
C SER A 847 -15.82 36.66 4.62
N GLN A 848 -16.57 37.46 3.85
CA GLN A 848 -16.09 38.04 2.60
C GLN A 848 -15.00 39.09 2.83
N SER A 849 -15.12 39.88 3.90
CA SER A 849 -14.08 40.84 4.30
C SER A 849 -12.76 40.13 4.65
N ALA A 850 -12.84 39.01 5.39
CA ALA A 850 -11.67 38.19 5.70
C ALA A 850 -11.03 37.60 4.43
N PHE A 851 -11.84 37.16 3.47
CA PHE A 851 -11.36 36.67 2.17
C PHE A 851 -10.63 37.75 1.36
N LEU A 852 -11.18 38.97 1.28
CA LEU A 852 -10.53 40.08 0.59
C LEU A 852 -9.21 40.50 1.26
N VAL A 853 -9.18 40.55 2.60
CA VAL A 853 -7.95 40.82 3.37
C VAL A 853 -6.89 39.76 3.09
N MET A 854 -7.27 38.48 3.07
CA MET A 854 -6.38 37.38 2.73
C MET A 854 -5.81 37.54 1.31
N LYS A 855 -6.66 37.81 0.33
CA LYS A 855 -6.23 37.96 -1.07
C LYS A 855 -5.24 39.11 -1.22
N LEU A 856 -5.54 40.27 -0.63
CA LEU A 856 -4.67 41.45 -0.63
C LEU A 856 -3.30 41.18 0.03
N ALA A 857 -3.26 40.42 1.12
CA ALA A 857 -2.00 39.99 1.74
C ALA A 857 -1.20 39.05 0.82
N CYS A 858 -1.86 38.06 0.22
CA CYS A 858 -1.20 37.05 -0.60
C CYS A 858 -0.64 37.62 -1.91
N THR A 859 -1.41 38.48 -2.58
CA THR A 859 -1.01 39.07 -3.85
C THR A 859 -0.11 40.28 -3.63
N GLY A 860 -0.54 41.26 -2.83
CA GLY A 860 0.15 42.54 -2.66
C GLY A 860 1.32 42.52 -1.66
N GLY A 861 1.41 41.51 -0.79
CA GLY A 861 2.55 41.30 0.09
C GLY A 861 2.72 42.34 1.21
N GLU A 862 3.97 42.71 1.50
CA GLU A 862 4.37 43.37 2.76
C GLU A 862 3.70 44.74 3.02
N PRO A 863 3.48 45.63 2.03
CA PRO A 863 2.82 46.92 2.26
C PRO A 863 1.42 46.77 2.85
N TYR A 864 0.65 45.80 2.36
CA TYR A 864 -0.71 45.53 2.81
C TYR A 864 -0.72 44.90 4.20
N VAL A 865 0.19 43.95 4.45
CA VAL A 865 0.36 43.35 5.79
C VAL A 865 0.73 44.41 6.83
N ARG A 866 1.61 45.38 6.50
CA ARG A 866 1.95 46.50 7.39
C ARG A 866 0.70 47.33 7.74
N ARG A 867 -0.12 47.67 6.74
CA ARG A 867 -1.37 48.40 6.95
C ARG A 867 -2.38 47.63 7.80
N PHE A 868 -2.47 46.31 7.63
CA PHE A 868 -3.34 45.45 8.43
C PHE A 868 -2.91 45.41 9.90
N LEU A 869 -1.60 45.47 10.18
CA LEU A 869 -1.07 45.54 11.53
C LEU A 869 -1.30 46.91 12.19
N GLU A 870 -1.24 48.01 11.44
CA GLU A 870 -1.58 49.36 11.92
C GLU A 870 -3.05 49.44 12.37
N LEU A 871 -3.95 48.80 11.62
CA LEU A 871 -5.40 48.82 11.85
C LEU A 871 -5.92 47.66 12.71
N ASN A 872 -5.02 46.86 13.31
CA ASN A 872 -5.36 45.69 14.14
C ASN A 872 -6.24 44.62 13.46
N ILE A 873 -6.28 44.58 12.12
CA ILE A 873 -7.10 43.61 11.37
C ILE A 873 -6.77 42.16 11.73
N VAL A 874 -5.48 41.85 11.95
CA VAL A 874 -5.05 40.50 12.35
C VAL A 874 -5.63 40.10 13.72
N HIS A 875 -5.76 41.04 14.66
CA HIS A 875 -6.40 40.77 15.94
C HIS A 875 -7.91 40.54 15.81
N GLU A 876 -8.58 41.31 14.94
CA GLU A 876 -10.00 41.11 14.66
C GLU A 876 -10.27 39.73 14.05
N LEU A 877 -9.37 39.22 13.20
CA LEU A 877 -9.47 37.85 12.68
C LEU A 877 -9.27 36.79 13.79
N ILE A 878 -8.36 37.02 14.73
CA ILE A 878 -8.18 36.11 15.89
C ILE A 878 -9.43 36.13 16.79
N ASP A 879 -10.07 37.27 16.97
CA ASP A 879 -11.32 37.39 17.72
C ASP A 879 -12.49 36.75 16.95
N MET A 880 -12.51 36.86 15.62
CA MET A 880 -13.48 36.21 14.74
C MET A 880 -13.34 34.67 14.79
N MET A 881 -12.12 34.15 14.84
CA MET A 881 -11.84 32.71 15.02
C MET A 881 -12.40 32.15 16.35
N GLN A 882 -12.62 32.99 17.34
CA GLN A 882 -13.18 32.63 18.64
C GLN A 882 -14.72 32.74 18.72
N CYS A 883 -15.39 33.10 17.63
CA CYS A 883 -16.86 33.18 17.58
C CYS A 883 -17.51 31.79 17.60
N ASN A 884 -18.78 31.70 17.99
CA ASN A 884 -19.53 30.44 18.05
C ASN A 884 -20.13 30.01 16.68
N ILE A 885 -19.62 30.54 15.57
CA ILE A 885 -20.19 30.34 14.23
C ILE A 885 -19.13 29.70 13.34
N ASP A 886 -19.33 28.42 13.06
CA ASP A 886 -18.42 27.54 12.34
C ASP A 886 -17.83 28.14 11.06
N GLU A 887 -18.67 28.71 10.18
CA GLU A 887 -18.23 29.32 8.92
C GLU A 887 -17.28 30.51 9.13
N LEU A 888 -17.51 31.31 10.19
CA LEU A 888 -16.67 32.46 10.51
C LEU A 888 -15.36 32.02 11.13
N GLN A 889 -15.37 30.94 11.92
CA GLN A 889 -14.16 30.40 12.49
C GLN A 889 -13.23 29.87 11.40
N ASP A 890 -13.77 29.12 10.43
CA ASP A 890 -13.01 28.60 9.29
C ASP A 890 -12.49 29.74 8.41
N SER A 891 -13.35 30.70 8.07
CA SER A 891 -12.97 31.88 7.26
C SER A 891 -11.84 32.68 7.90
N ALA A 892 -11.89 32.88 9.23
CA ALA A 892 -10.87 33.60 9.97
C ALA A 892 -9.56 32.81 10.04
N TYR A 893 -9.64 31.50 10.31
CA TYR A 893 -8.46 30.63 10.35
C TYR A 893 -7.74 30.60 8.99
N TYR A 894 -8.45 30.32 7.90
CA TYR A 894 -7.81 30.26 6.59
C TYR A 894 -7.24 31.60 6.13
N ALA A 895 -7.90 32.72 6.47
CA ALA A 895 -7.35 34.04 6.23
C ALA A 895 -6.03 34.25 7.00
N LEU A 896 -6.01 33.90 8.29
CA LEU A 896 -4.81 33.98 9.13
C LEU A 896 -3.69 33.07 8.63
N HIS A 897 -4.00 31.82 8.28
CA HIS A 897 -3.08 30.87 7.68
C HIS A 897 -2.38 31.51 6.47
N GLN A 898 -3.15 31.98 5.49
CA GLN A 898 -2.61 32.57 4.28
C GLN A 898 -1.82 33.87 4.53
N ILE A 899 -2.26 34.74 5.45
CA ILE A 899 -1.55 35.97 5.82
C ILE A 899 -0.19 35.65 6.47
N VAL A 900 -0.14 34.62 7.32
CA VAL A 900 1.06 34.16 8.01
C VAL A 900 2.09 33.58 7.01
N PHE A 901 1.64 32.95 5.93
CA PHE A 901 2.49 32.47 4.83
C PHE A 901 2.78 33.51 3.73
N ALA A 902 2.09 34.65 3.70
CA ALA A 902 2.26 35.69 2.70
C ALA A 902 3.62 36.44 2.82
N LYS A 903 4.02 37.14 1.75
CA LYS A 903 5.19 38.03 1.77
C LYS A 903 4.91 39.16 2.76
N GLY A 904 5.56 39.15 3.93
CA GLY A 904 5.30 40.09 5.03
C GLY A 904 4.77 39.43 6.32
N GLY A 905 4.46 38.12 6.30
CA GLY A 905 4.03 37.37 7.49
C GLY A 905 5.02 37.41 8.68
N SER A 906 6.30 37.66 8.42
CA SER A 906 7.30 37.89 9.48
C SER A 906 6.98 39.09 10.38
N LEU A 907 6.36 40.15 9.82
CA LEU A 907 5.90 41.31 10.59
C LEU A 907 4.74 40.94 11.52
N VAL A 908 3.86 40.04 11.08
CA VAL A 908 2.74 39.53 11.87
C VAL A 908 3.27 38.74 13.07
N LEU A 909 4.22 37.85 12.83
CA LEU A 909 4.88 37.08 13.89
C LEU A 909 5.64 37.97 14.89
N GLN A 910 6.30 39.03 14.41
CA GLN A 910 6.95 40.02 15.28
C GLN A 910 5.92 40.77 16.14
N ARG A 911 4.77 41.13 15.58
CA ARG A 911 3.68 41.77 16.33
C ARG A 911 3.07 40.84 17.37
N PHE A 912 2.91 39.55 17.04
CA PHE A 912 2.44 38.53 17.99
C PHE A 912 3.35 38.41 19.21
N LEU A 913 4.67 38.47 19.01
CA LEU A 913 5.66 38.50 20.08
C LEU A 913 5.58 39.76 20.94
N GLN A 914 5.42 40.94 20.32
CA GLN A 914 5.34 42.22 21.03
C GLN A 914 4.10 42.32 21.93
N LEU A 915 2.96 41.81 21.46
CA LEU A 915 1.66 41.95 22.14
C LEU A 915 1.27 40.74 23.01
N GLY A 916 2.15 39.73 23.13
CA GLY A 916 1.86 38.51 23.89
C GLY A 916 0.67 37.73 23.33
N THR A 917 0.55 37.66 22.00
CA THR A 917 -0.57 37.01 21.31
C THR A 917 -0.42 35.49 21.29
N ILE A 918 0.83 35.00 21.29
CA ILE A 918 1.15 33.58 21.31
C ILE A 918 0.56 32.91 22.55
N GLU A 919 0.72 33.56 23.71
CA GLU A 919 0.17 33.10 24.99
C GLU A 919 -1.36 33.04 24.94
N LYS A 920 -2.00 34.04 24.33
CA LYS A 920 -3.45 34.07 24.14
C LYS A 920 -3.92 32.91 23.26
N LEU A 921 -3.22 32.62 22.17
CA LEU A 921 -3.52 31.49 21.27
C LEU A 921 -3.35 30.13 21.97
N VAL A 922 -2.28 29.95 22.75
CA VAL A 922 -2.07 28.72 23.54
C VAL A 922 -3.15 28.55 24.63
N ASN A 923 -3.71 29.64 25.16
CA ASN A 923 -4.84 29.58 26.08
C ASN A 923 -6.18 29.23 25.40
N LEU A 924 -6.29 29.35 24.07
CA LEU A 924 -7.49 28.91 23.36
C LEU A 924 -7.65 27.38 23.37
N LEU A 925 -6.56 26.63 23.54
CA LEU A 925 -6.58 25.17 23.68
C LEU A 925 -7.35 24.69 24.92
N ASP A 926 -7.58 25.56 25.92
CA ASP A 926 -8.34 25.22 27.13
C ASP A 926 -9.84 25.55 27.03
N ARG A 927 -10.30 26.12 25.91
CA ARG A 927 -11.71 26.53 25.75
C ARG A 927 -12.65 25.33 25.65
N LYS A 928 -13.93 25.54 25.96
CA LYS A 928 -14.95 24.46 25.89
C LYS A 928 -15.30 24.05 24.45
N SER A 929 -15.20 24.96 23.48
CA SER A 929 -15.51 24.68 22.08
C SER A 929 -14.44 23.78 21.44
N LEU A 930 -14.85 22.61 20.95
CA LEU A 930 -13.96 21.66 20.25
C LEU A 930 -13.41 22.26 18.95
N LYS A 931 -14.23 23.00 18.19
CA LYS A 931 -13.79 23.64 16.94
C LYS A 931 -12.77 24.75 17.16
N THR A 932 -12.96 25.57 18.19
CA THR A 932 -11.97 26.60 18.56
C THR A 932 -10.63 25.99 18.97
N LYS A 933 -10.65 24.82 19.63
CA LYS A 933 -9.43 24.08 19.99
C LYS A 933 -8.70 23.56 18.75
N ASP A 934 -9.43 22.99 17.79
CA ASP A 934 -8.84 22.47 16.55
C ASP A 934 -8.20 23.58 15.71
N LEU A 935 -8.93 24.66 15.44
CA LEU A 935 -8.41 25.79 14.66
C LEU A 935 -7.25 26.52 15.36
N ALA A 936 -7.30 26.63 16.69
CA ALA A 936 -6.16 27.16 17.45
C ALA A 936 -4.94 26.24 17.34
N MET A 937 -5.12 24.92 17.41
CA MET A 937 -4.05 23.96 17.20
C MET A 937 -3.46 24.09 15.79
N GLN A 938 -4.30 24.14 14.76
CA GLN A 938 -3.88 24.32 13.37
C GLN A 938 -3.08 25.62 13.16
N LEU A 939 -3.54 26.75 13.72
CA LEU A 939 -2.82 28.03 13.63
C LEU A 939 -1.48 28.00 14.39
N LEU A 940 -1.40 27.29 15.51
CA LEU A 940 -0.13 27.09 16.23
C LEU A 940 0.84 26.20 15.42
N VAL A 941 0.32 25.22 14.67
CA VAL A 941 1.13 24.45 13.71
C VAL A 941 1.63 25.36 12.57
N ASP A 942 0.80 26.24 12.03
CA ASP A 942 1.20 27.20 10.99
C ASP A 942 2.30 28.15 11.49
N ILE A 943 2.14 28.67 12.70
CA ILE A 943 3.18 29.48 13.38
C ILE A 943 4.44 28.65 13.60
N ALA A 944 4.35 27.33 13.86
CA ALA A 944 5.54 26.48 13.92
C ALA A 944 6.23 26.34 12.56
N VAL A 945 5.48 26.35 11.45
CA VAL A 945 6.02 26.27 10.07
C VAL A 945 6.72 27.55 9.63
N VAL A 946 6.23 28.74 9.98
CA VAL A 946 6.85 30.00 9.52
C VAL A 946 7.50 30.82 10.64
N GLY A 947 7.39 30.36 11.88
CA GLY A 947 7.85 31.05 13.09
C GLY A 947 9.34 31.37 13.08
N THR A 948 9.70 32.52 13.66
CA THR A 948 11.09 32.80 14.02
C THR A 948 11.45 32.10 15.34
N LYS A 949 12.75 31.95 15.62
CA LYS A 949 13.23 31.32 16.87
C LYS A 949 12.54 31.87 18.14
N PRO A 950 12.42 33.19 18.34
CA PRO A 950 11.74 33.73 19.52
C PRO A 950 10.25 33.35 19.59
N CYS A 951 9.57 33.18 18.46
CA CYS A 951 8.17 32.73 18.43
C CYS A 951 8.05 31.31 18.99
N ILE A 952 8.88 30.39 18.49
CA ILE A 952 8.82 28.98 18.89
C ILE A 952 9.27 28.81 20.35
N GLU A 953 10.32 29.52 20.79
CA GLU A 953 10.74 29.53 22.20
C GLU A 953 9.63 30.04 23.11
N ARG A 954 8.91 31.10 22.69
CA ARG A 954 7.77 31.61 23.45
C ARG A 954 6.65 30.58 23.54
N MET A 955 6.28 29.92 22.44
CA MET A 955 5.27 28.85 22.45
C MET A 955 5.62 27.71 23.41
N LEU A 956 6.88 27.27 23.40
CA LEU A 956 7.37 26.23 24.30
C LEU A 956 7.33 26.68 25.77
N SER A 957 7.64 27.95 26.05
CA SER A 957 7.52 28.52 27.39
C SER A 957 6.06 28.64 27.87
N SER A 958 5.10 28.80 26.96
CA SER A 958 3.66 28.92 27.25
C SER A 958 2.94 27.58 27.43
N GLN A 959 3.67 26.47 27.56
CA GLN A 959 3.12 25.12 27.78
C GLN A 959 2.30 24.56 26.61
N VAL A 960 2.61 24.94 25.36
CA VAL A 960 1.86 24.45 24.19
C VAL A 960 1.88 22.92 24.08
N ILE A 961 3.02 22.28 24.38
CA ILE A 961 3.20 20.82 24.23
C ILE A 961 2.37 20.07 25.25
N GLU A 962 2.38 20.54 26.51
CA GLU A 962 1.63 19.96 27.60
C GLU A 962 0.12 20.03 27.34
N LYS A 963 -0.36 21.13 26.75
CA LYS A 963 -1.76 21.27 26.35
C LYS A 963 -2.14 20.40 25.14
N LEU A 964 -1.28 20.28 24.14
CA LEU A 964 -1.52 19.37 23.01
C LEU A 964 -1.58 17.91 23.49
N VAL A 965 -0.68 17.49 24.37
CA VAL A 965 -0.73 16.17 25.01
C VAL A 965 -2.03 15.97 25.81
N ALA A 966 -2.49 16.99 26.54
CA ALA A 966 -3.76 16.92 27.26
C ALA A 966 -4.96 16.73 26.31
N LEU A 967 -4.94 17.33 25.11
CA LEU A 967 -5.98 17.12 24.10
C LEU A 967 -5.96 15.69 23.54
N GLU A 968 -4.78 15.13 23.25
CA GLU A 968 -4.65 13.74 22.76
C GLU A 968 -5.13 12.70 23.79
N LYS A 969 -5.03 13.01 25.10
CA LYS A 969 -5.59 12.16 26.15
C LYS A 969 -7.12 12.14 26.20
N THR A 970 -7.78 13.16 25.65
CA THR A 970 -9.25 13.31 25.77
C THR A 970 -10.07 12.62 24.67
N GLY A 971 -9.45 12.05 23.62
CA GLY A 971 -10.14 11.23 22.60
C GLY A 971 -9.70 11.45 21.14
N ASP A 972 -10.33 10.71 20.22
CA ASP A 972 -9.92 10.50 18.82
C ASP A 972 -9.80 11.76 17.95
N SER A 973 -10.56 12.83 18.22
CA SER A 973 -10.60 14.01 17.35
C SER A 973 -9.29 14.82 17.31
N PHE A 974 -8.37 14.61 18.27
CA PHE A 974 -7.09 15.31 18.35
C PHE A 974 -5.87 14.37 18.24
N SER A 975 -6.09 13.11 17.87
CA SER A 975 -5.02 12.13 17.61
C SER A 975 -3.93 12.73 16.70
N GLY A 976 -2.68 12.72 17.18
CA GLY A 976 -1.51 13.18 16.43
C GLY A 976 -1.29 14.70 16.42
N ALA A 977 -1.94 15.49 17.28
CA ALA A 977 -1.73 16.93 17.40
C ALA A 977 -0.27 17.33 17.67
N VAL A 978 0.44 16.61 18.54
CA VAL A 978 1.87 16.82 18.83
C VAL A 978 2.72 16.47 17.60
N SER A 979 2.37 15.40 16.89
CA SER A 979 3.02 14.98 15.65
C SER A 979 2.90 16.05 14.56
N ARG A 980 1.70 16.63 14.37
CA ARG A 980 1.46 17.74 13.43
C ARG A 980 2.26 18.99 13.81
N TYR A 981 2.36 19.33 15.09
CA TYR A 981 3.17 20.45 15.56
C TYR A 981 4.66 20.27 15.24
N ILE A 982 5.19 19.05 15.43
CA ILE A 982 6.58 18.72 15.10
C ILE A 982 6.79 18.74 13.58
N GLN A 983 5.86 18.18 12.80
CA GLN A 983 5.90 18.30 11.34
C GLN A 983 5.86 19.75 10.88
N GLY A 984 5.12 20.63 11.56
CA GLY A 984 5.15 22.06 11.32
C GLY A 984 6.55 22.65 11.52
N LEU A 985 7.15 22.42 12.69
CA LEU A 985 8.52 22.84 13.01
C LEU A 985 9.56 22.28 12.02
N ASN A 986 9.32 21.08 11.48
CA ASN A 986 10.17 20.45 10.48
C ASN A 986 10.20 21.23 9.16
N MET A 987 9.07 21.80 8.76
CA MET A 987 8.94 22.60 7.55
C MET A 987 9.47 24.03 7.73
N CYS A 988 9.87 24.42 8.94
CA CYS A 988 10.28 25.78 9.25
C CYS A 988 11.62 26.21 8.66
N LYS A 989 11.57 27.19 7.76
CA LYS A 989 12.75 27.75 7.08
C LYS A 989 13.38 28.94 7.83
N ASN A 990 12.65 29.51 8.79
CA ASN A 990 13.04 30.74 9.51
C ASN A 990 13.83 30.47 10.81
N VAL A 991 14.11 29.20 11.12
CA VAL A 991 14.96 28.78 12.23
C VAL A 991 16.07 27.87 11.71
N GLN A 992 17.30 28.10 12.17
CA GLN A 992 18.44 27.31 11.75
C GLN A 992 18.25 25.83 12.09
N SER A 993 18.79 24.93 11.27
CA SER A 993 18.66 23.47 11.46
C SER A 993 19.14 23.02 12.84
N ALA A 994 20.25 23.57 13.34
CA ALA A 994 20.79 23.28 14.67
C ALA A 994 19.83 23.70 15.79
N GLU A 995 19.26 24.90 15.69
CA GLU A 995 18.31 25.43 16.68
C GLU A 995 17.00 24.63 16.68
N ARG A 996 16.51 24.22 15.50
CA ARG A 996 15.34 23.34 15.38
C ARG A 996 15.58 21.98 16.03
N ALA A 997 16.79 21.41 15.92
CA ALA A 997 17.13 20.16 16.58
C ALA A 997 17.06 20.29 18.11
N VAL A 998 17.58 21.40 18.68
CA VAL A 998 17.51 21.68 20.11
C VAL A 998 16.05 21.82 20.57
N MET A 999 15.23 22.55 19.82
CA MET A 999 13.80 22.71 20.13
C MET A 999 13.04 21.37 20.12
N LYS A 1000 13.32 20.48 19.17
CA LYS A 1000 12.71 19.14 19.11
C LYS A 1000 13.07 18.26 20.30
N GLN A 1001 14.33 18.31 20.73
CA GLN A 1001 14.76 17.62 21.95
C GLN A 1001 14.06 18.18 23.19
N HIS A 1002 13.85 19.50 23.24
CA HIS A 1002 13.06 20.12 24.30
C HIS A 1002 11.60 19.67 24.28
N ILE A 1003 10.98 19.58 23.10
CA ILE A 1003 9.61 19.06 22.91
C ILE A 1003 9.51 17.61 23.41
N LEU A 1004 10.42 16.73 23.00
CA LEU A 1004 10.44 15.32 23.41
C LEU A 1004 10.50 15.17 24.95
N ARG A 1005 11.32 15.99 25.63
CA ARG A 1005 11.38 16.00 27.10
C ARG A 1005 10.05 16.41 27.74
N LYS A 1006 9.41 17.46 27.19
CA LYS A 1006 8.09 17.91 27.66
C LYS A 1006 7.02 16.85 27.46
N VAL A 1007 6.99 16.17 26.29
CA VAL A 1007 6.06 15.06 26.01
C VAL A 1007 6.26 13.92 27.01
N ARG A 1008 7.50 13.44 27.19
CA ARG A 1008 7.80 12.38 28.18
C ARG A 1008 7.36 12.75 29.59
N SER A 1009 7.54 14.02 29.98
CA SER A 1009 7.09 14.49 31.30
C SER A 1009 5.56 14.54 31.42
N ALA A 1010 4.86 14.89 30.35
CA ALA A 1010 3.41 15.08 30.34
C ALA A 1010 2.62 13.77 30.21
N VAL A 1011 3.18 12.73 29.58
CA VAL A 1011 2.51 11.43 29.35
C VAL A 1011 2.90 10.36 30.39
N ARG A 1012 3.85 10.64 31.27
CA ARG A 1012 4.36 9.67 32.27
C ARG A 1012 3.24 8.98 33.06
N GLY A 1013 3.16 7.65 32.96
CA GLY A 1013 2.19 6.81 33.67
C GLY A 1013 0.81 6.71 33.00
N HIS A 1014 0.67 7.13 31.74
CA HIS A 1014 -0.57 7.03 30.96
C HIS A 1014 -0.48 5.91 29.91
N GLU A 1015 -1.59 5.24 29.59
CA GLU A 1015 -1.61 4.11 28.64
C GLU A 1015 -1.09 4.46 27.23
N LEU A 1016 -1.21 5.74 26.85
CA LEU A 1016 -0.73 6.28 25.58
C LEU A 1016 0.77 6.63 25.55
N GLU A 1017 1.53 6.42 26.64
CA GLU A 1017 2.94 6.81 26.77
C GLU A 1017 3.84 6.22 25.68
N ALA A 1018 3.75 4.91 25.47
CA ALA A 1018 4.56 4.23 24.46
C ALA A 1018 4.22 4.70 23.03
N SER A 1019 2.94 4.89 22.74
CA SER A 1019 2.45 5.29 21.41
C SER A 1019 2.80 6.74 21.06
N LEU A 1020 2.53 7.68 21.97
CA LEU A 1020 2.80 9.11 21.76
C LEU A 1020 4.29 9.42 21.66
N VAL A 1021 5.12 8.80 22.51
CA VAL A 1021 6.58 8.99 22.48
C VAL A 1021 7.16 8.41 21.18
N ALA A 1022 6.73 7.23 20.76
CA ALA A 1022 7.16 6.62 19.49
C ALA A 1022 6.76 7.47 18.28
N SER A 1023 5.54 8.00 18.25
CA SER A 1023 5.06 8.89 17.17
C SER A 1023 5.87 10.19 17.09
N VAL A 1024 6.16 10.82 18.23
CA VAL A 1024 6.97 12.04 18.32
C VAL A 1024 8.41 11.80 17.84
N GLU A 1025 9.01 10.67 18.21
CA GLU A 1025 10.35 10.26 17.78
C GLU A 1025 10.41 9.92 16.28
N ALA A 1026 9.32 9.39 15.70
CA ALA A 1026 9.15 9.20 14.27
C ALA A 1026 9.06 10.55 13.51
N CYS A 1027 8.28 11.53 14.00
CA CYS A 1027 8.16 12.83 13.35
C CYS A 1027 9.43 13.69 13.44
N ILE A 1028 10.19 13.61 14.54
CA ILE A 1028 11.41 14.41 14.73
C ILE A 1028 12.44 14.18 13.60
N ALA A 1029 12.53 12.96 13.07
CA ALA A 1029 13.57 12.62 12.12
C ALA A 1029 13.10 12.30 10.67
N GLU A 1030 11.82 12.43 10.33
CA GLU A 1030 11.36 12.61 8.93
C GLU A 1030 11.85 13.95 8.32
N SER A 1031 12.06 14.97 9.15
CA SER A 1031 12.38 16.36 8.76
C SER A 1031 13.69 16.60 8.03
N SER A 1032 14.70 15.73 8.21
CA SER A 1032 15.95 15.85 7.46
C SER A 1032 15.74 15.55 5.98
N LYS A 1033 14.55 15.03 5.62
CA LYS A 1033 14.23 14.53 4.29
C LYS A 1033 13.54 15.52 3.32
N GLY A 1034 12.78 16.49 3.80
CA GLY A 1034 11.94 17.35 2.95
C GLY A 1034 12.62 18.50 2.19
N ALA A 1035 13.89 18.82 2.46
CA ALA A 1035 14.49 20.07 1.98
C ALA A 1035 15.02 20.04 0.52
N SER A 1036 15.22 18.87 -0.11
CA SER A 1036 15.93 18.79 -1.40
C SER A 1036 15.05 18.76 -2.66
N SER A 1037 13.73 18.52 -2.59
CA SER A 1037 12.92 18.28 -3.80
C SER A 1037 12.19 19.50 -4.39
N SER A 1038 12.16 20.68 -3.76
CA SER A 1038 11.34 21.83 -4.24
C SER A 1038 12.07 22.85 -5.13
N ARG A 1039 13.22 22.52 -5.72
CA ARG A 1039 13.96 23.42 -6.63
C ARG A 1039 14.15 22.88 -8.05
N LYS A 1040 13.15 22.18 -8.62
CA LYS A 1040 13.08 21.98 -10.08
C LYS A 1040 11.63 21.92 -10.55
N LYS A 1041 11.08 23.10 -10.86
CA LYS A 1041 10.27 23.41 -12.05
C LYS A 1041 9.89 24.89 -11.98
N LYS A 1042 10.69 25.69 -12.69
CA LYS A 1042 10.19 26.89 -13.36
C LYS A 1042 9.47 26.42 -14.62
#